data_AF-A0A4Q4TV12-F1
#
_entry.id   AF-A0A4Q4TV12-F1
#
_cell.length_a   1.000
_cell.length_b   1.000
_cell.length_c   1.000
_cell.angle_alpha   90.00
_cell.angle_beta   90.00
_cell.angle_gamma   90.00
#
_symmetry.space_group_name_H-M   'P 1'
#
loop_
_entity.id
_entity.type
_entity.pdbx_description
1 polymer ?
#
loop_
_entity_poly.entity_id
_entity_poly.type
_entity_poly.pdbx_seq_one_letter_code
_entity_poly.pdbx_strand_id
1 'polypeptide(L)'
;MTYDLHGQWDANNQYSQEGCDTGNCLRSQVNLTETRQALAMITKAGVPGNKIVVGVTSYGRSFAMEQPGCWGPSCKFTGTRLESQATPGRCTGTAGYIADAEINEIIRGGSGAKRQSRVVTHFLDPGSNSDILVYDNNQWVGYMSEKTKQIRSTLYASLGMAGTTDWASDLQEFHNPPKPAKNWASFIALAASGDNPKEDTTTIGNWKTFTCTADVIENPFNHVLSARWKAMDTDSAWREVIAKWFNADKPNRIRFIKSVQQTLKMGAEMGCWILHKATDHCDGPMSYEKSADGEKSGPAAQFIWNSLIKIHTMHHAYWNALQGMMGAFALSVDDMEDTFAPIPEPKTNQWLNILIDLLTIGTLTTAAPLFNGVLKQLPAFANPVTYDNAKDTTLNLLGQTTTLAKDLLQSPEPAKWTPQEQNKFSNYIGQVIFGWMNTTELGLGQLFDGSPESIKVLGNAMANGKLIEGKRERPAPKDTTATELRSNVLKSFFGFSIPALWRRSKTYAFVIDSGASCDGRPLGKYLADSTADETGVCYQGRRYYLVHPDGEARPCKCVRLTDVGPCQTVCRDNKFSVPVGLGDLGRFGGVTKEDLVIGSVRTWLQNGKTNGGGVVDPINNGAARNDLLNMDITTPGFVRLPVCSPDRAFQSWETGTKGGSDNYPCDIPPGKDRCGPSTFEDRTSDASPSVSDCLQIIRNIEGDASTEFTHRITGHREILSYGSCAFGIERTGGTGGAVQFKVGGQDVIDVINDAVKQFSGSGKVSARGVMPCDGTTAGTSVNVLWGIY
;
A
#
# COMPACT_ATOMS: atom_id res chain seq x y z
N MET A 1 42.74 12.25 17.88
CA MET A 1 41.75 12.57 18.93
C MET A 1 41.84 14.06 19.19
N THR A 2 40.94 14.85 18.60
CA THR A 2 40.99 16.33 18.59
C THR A 2 40.14 16.91 19.72
N TYR A 3 40.46 16.48 20.92
CA TYR A 3 39.86 16.86 22.20
C TYR A 3 40.91 16.66 23.29
N ASP A 4 40.60 17.03 24.54
CA ASP A 4 41.61 17.12 25.61
C ASP A 4 42.79 18.02 25.25
N LEU A 5 42.54 19.07 24.46
CA LEU A 5 43.57 20.06 24.12
C LEU A 5 44.02 20.85 25.36
N HIS A 6 43.08 21.06 26.28
CA HIS A 6 43.27 21.76 27.54
C HIS A 6 42.57 21.03 28.67
N GLY A 7 43.14 21.11 29.87
CA GLY A 7 42.61 20.45 31.06
C GLY A 7 43.36 20.86 32.32
N GLN A 8 43.00 20.27 33.46
CA GLN A 8 43.60 20.59 34.76
C GLN A 8 45.14 20.46 34.75
N TRP A 9 45.67 19.55 33.92
CA TRP A 9 47.11 19.31 33.79
C TRP A 9 47.90 20.49 33.19
N ASP A 10 47.23 21.53 32.68
CA ASP A 10 47.90 22.72 32.15
C ASP A 10 48.46 23.60 33.26
N ALA A 11 47.97 23.47 34.50
CA ALA A 11 48.37 24.29 35.63
C ALA A 11 49.90 24.22 35.89
N ASN A 12 50.48 25.39 36.17
CA ASN A 12 51.92 25.60 36.39
C ASN A 12 52.80 25.22 35.19
N ASN A 13 52.27 25.26 33.97
CA ASN A 13 53.04 25.08 32.74
C ASN A 13 52.90 26.31 31.84
N GLN A 14 53.93 27.16 31.78
CA GLN A 14 53.95 28.33 30.91
C GLN A 14 53.86 28.00 29.40
N TYR A 15 54.10 26.74 29.01
CA TYR A 15 54.08 26.30 27.61
C TYR A 15 52.79 25.58 27.23
N SER A 16 51.84 25.39 28.15
CA SER A 16 50.58 24.71 27.85
C SER A 16 49.59 25.58 27.10
N GLN A 17 49.64 26.90 27.29
CA GLN A 17 48.64 27.84 26.77
C GLN A 17 49.31 29.15 26.33
N GLU A 18 49.05 29.56 25.08
CA GLU A 18 49.54 30.83 24.57
C GLU A 18 48.96 32.01 25.35
N GLY A 19 49.84 32.91 25.80
CA GLY A 19 49.48 34.11 26.57
C GLY A 19 49.04 33.84 28.01
N CYS A 20 49.38 32.69 28.59
CA CYS A 20 49.07 32.35 29.98
C CYS A 20 50.29 31.85 30.76
N ASP A 21 51.00 32.76 31.45
CA ASP A 21 52.29 32.47 32.14
C ASP A 21 52.23 31.33 33.16
N THR A 22 51.04 31.08 33.72
CA THR A 22 50.82 30.06 34.76
C THR A 22 50.09 28.82 34.23
N GLY A 23 49.75 28.79 32.95
CA GLY A 23 49.06 27.67 32.29
C GLY A 23 47.67 27.37 32.84
N ASN A 24 47.14 28.16 33.76
CA ASN A 24 45.86 27.90 34.42
C ASN A 24 44.74 28.83 33.93
N CYS A 25 44.80 29.32 32.69
CA CYS A 25 43.74 30.12 32.11
C CYS A 25 42.61 29.21 31.61
N LEU A 26 41.38 29.74 31.58
CA LEU A 26 40.21 29.01 31.12
C LEU A 26 40.27 28.83 29.60
N ARG A 27 40.61 27.62 29.15
CA ARG A 27 40.65 27.24 27.74
C ARG A 27 39.77 26.03 27.47
N SER A 28 39.12 26.04 26.31
CA SER A 28 38.25 24.95 25.90
C SER A 28 39.06 23.74 25.43
N GLN A 29 38.75 22.56 25.97
CA GLN A 29 39.38 21.30 25.57
C GLN A 29 39.10 20.87 24.12
N VAL A 30 38.15 21.53 23.47
CA VAL A 30 37.71 21.25 22.10
C VAL A 30 37.96 22.44 21.19
N ASN A 31 38.92 23.32 21.46
CA ASN A 31 39.17 24.52 20.65
C ASN A 31 39.31 24.20 19.14
N LEU A 32 38.44 24.80 18.31
CA LEU A 32 38.41 24.55 16.87
C LEU A 32 39.67 25.05 16.15
N THR A 33 40.27 26.14 16.61
CA THR A 33 41.48 26.70 15.98
C THR A 33 42.64 25.71 16.08
N GLU A 34 42.87 25.17 17.28
CA GLU A 34 43.88 24.13 17.53
C GLU A 34 43.51 22.80 16.85
N THR A 35 42.23 22.45 16.83
CA THR A 35 41.75 21.29 16.06
C THR A 35 42.13 21.43 14.57
N ARG A 36 41.93 22.59 13.96
CA ARG A 36 42.31 22.83 12.55
C ARG A 36 43.83 22.77 12.35
N GLN A 37 44.62 23.23 13.32
CA GLN A 37 46.08 23.07 13.28
C GLN A 37 46.49 21.59 13.32
N ALA A 38 45.88 20.79 14.20
CA ALA A 38 46.11 19.35 14.26
C ALA A 38 45.75 18.64 12.93
N LEU A 39 44.62 19.00 12.34
CA LEU A 39 44.19 18.48 11.02
C LEU A 39 45.16 18.90 9.90
N ALA A 40 45.68 20.13 9.93
CA ALA A 40 46.69 20.59 8.97
C ALA A 40 48.01 19.82 9.13
N MET A 41 48.44 19.52 10.36
CA MET A 41 49.66 18.75 10.61
C MET A 41 49.56 17.32 10.07
N ILE A 42 48.49 16.60 10.38
CA ILE A 42 48.33 15.20 9.96
C ILE A 42 48.15 15.07 8.44
N THR A 43 47.45 16.01 7.80
CA THR A 43 47.32 16.03 6.33
C THR A 43 48.64 16.40 5.65
N LYS A 44 49.41 17.35 6.21
CA LYS A 44 50.76 17.67 5.71
C LYS A 44 51.76 16.51 5.90
N ALA A 45 51.56 15.66 6.90
CA ALA A 45 52.32 14.42 7.09
C ALA A 45 51.96 13.33 6.05
N GLY A 46 51.05 13.60 5.12
CA GLY A 46 50.71 12.72 3.99
C GLY A 46 49.50 11.82 4.23
N VAL A 47 48.75 12.00 5.32
CA VAL A 47 47.52 11.24 5.57
C VAL A 47 46.37 11.85 4.75
N PRO A 48 45.73 11.09 3.84
CA PRO A 48 44.59 11.59 3.08
C PRO A 48 43.39 11.95 3.97
N GLY A 49 42.68 13.03 3.63
CA GLY A 49 41.49 13.50 4.36
C GLY A 49 40.44 12.41 4.55
N ASN A 50 40.16 11.63 3.51
CA ASN A 50 39.19 10.52 3.54
C ASN A 50 39.61 9.31 4.40
N LYS A 51 40.77 9.39 5.08
CA LYS A 51 41.19 8.43 6.12
C LYS A 51 41.22 9.04 7.52
N ILE A 52 40.90 10.33 7.66
CA ILE A 52 40.92 11.04 8.93
C ILE A 52 39.49 11.14 9.45
N VAL A 53 39.26 10.52 10.62
CA VAL A 53 38.01 10.64 11.38
C VAL A 53 38.25 11.61 12.52
N VAL A 54 37.55 12.75 12.52
CA VAL A 54 37.82 13.86 13.44
C VAL A 54 37.11 13.64 14.77
N GLY A 55 37.81 13.86 15.89
CA GLY A 55 37.23 13.65 17.22
C GLY A 55 36.26 14.76 17.62
N VAL A 56 35.11 14.35 18.17
CA VAL A 56 34.15 15.20 18.91
C VAL A 56 33.90 14.55 20.28
N THR A 57 33.35 15.30 21.24
CA THR A 57 33.21 14.80 22.62
C THR A 57 31.79 14.89 23.14
N SER A 58 31.38 13.88 23.90
CA SER A 58 30.18 13.89 24.73
C SER A 58 30.47 14.27 26.18
N TYR A 59 31.51 15.05 26.40
CA TYR A 59 31.92 15.55 27.70
C TYR A 59 32.62 16.90 27.59
N GLY A 60 32.74 17.58 28.73
CA GLY A 60 33.52 18.79 28.92
C GLY A 60 34.67 18.61 29.91
N ARG A 61 35.71 19.45 29.78
CA ARG A 61 36.70 19.65 30.84
C ARG A 61 36.22 20.82 31.69
N SER A 62 36.04 20.56 32.98
CA SER A 62 35.51 21.52 33.94
C SER A 62 36.60 22.10 34.83
N PHE A 63 36.41 23.32 35.28
CA PHE A 63 37.35 24.06 36.12
C PHE A 63 36.60 24.78 37.23
N ALA A 64 37.20 24.84 38.42
CA ALA A 64 36.81 25.82 39.43
C ALA A 64 37.52 27.14 39.12
N MET A 65 36.75 28.18 38.82
CA MET A 65 37.28 29.52 38.56
C MET A 65 37.87 30.11 39.84
N GLU A 66 39.02 30.76 39.70
CA GLU A 66 39.69 31.47 40.79
C GLU A 66 38.85 32.66 41.29
N GLN A 67 38.18 33.35 40.36
CA GLN A 67 37.33 34.49 40.65
C GLN A 67 35.94 34.31 40.03
N PRO A 68 34.87 34.15 40.84
CA PRO A 68 33.51 34.22 40.34
C PRO A 68 33.28 35.54 39.59
N GLY A 69 32.60 35.49 38.44
CA GLY A 69 32.48 36.68 37.57
C GLY A 69 33.51 36.74 36.44
N CYS A 70 34.64 36.03 36.55
CA CYS A 70 35.70 36.02 35.54
C CYS A 70 35.70 34.67 34.80
N TRP A 71 35.04 34.59 33.63
CA TRP A 71 34.92 33.38 32.81
C TRP A 71 35.49 33.54 31.38
N GLY A 72 36.21 34.62 31.12
CA GLY A 72 36.91 34.86 29.85
C GLY A 72 38.20 34.04 29.72
N PRO A 73 38.82 34.02 28.52
CA PRO A 73 39.98 33.18 28.23
C PRO A 73 41.28 33.59 28.95
N SER A 74 41.31 34.77 29.58
CA SER A 74 42.41 35.24 30.44
C SER A 74 42.14 35.03 31.94
N CYS A 75 40.92 34.59 32.30
CA CYS A 75 40.57 34.27 33.66
C CYS A 75 41.16 32.92 34.06
N LYS A 76 41.43 32.76 35.36
CA LYS A 76 42.17 31.61 35.88
C LYS A 76 41.28 30.58 36.56
N PHE A 77 41.75 29.34 36.60
CA PHE A 77 41.21 28.26 37.41
C PHE A 77 42.12 27.88 38.57
N THR A 78 41.54 27.25 39.60
CA THR A 78 42.23 26.80 40.81
C THR A 78 42.62 25.31 40.77
N GLY A 79 43.37 24.87 41.78
CA GLY A 79 43.90 23.50 41.87
C GLY A 79 45.32 23.38 41.36
N THR A 80 45.81 22.15 41.34
CA THR A 80 47.17 21.82 40.87
C THR A 80 47.11 21.01 39.59
N ARG A 81 48.26 20.73 38.97
CA ARG A 81 48.36 19.85 37.81
C ARG A 81 47.74 18.46 38.02
N LEU A 82 47.74 17.97 39.26
CA LEU A 82 47.29 16.62 39.61
C LEU A 82 45.94 16.59 40.31
N GLU A 83 45.42 17.75 40.72
CA GLU A 83 44.21 17.84 41.53
C GLU A 83 43.33 18.99 41.05
N SER A 84 42.18 18.62 40.47
CA SER A 84 41.16 19.58 40.08
C SER A 84 40.26 19.92 41.25
N GLN A 85 39.97 21.20 41.42
CA GLN A 85 38.98 21.69 42.39
C GLN A 85 37.59 21.85 41.77
N ALA A 86 37.40 21.49 40.50
CA ALA A 86 36.08 21.44 39.89
C ALA A 86 35.22 20.36 40.56
N THR A 87 33.96 20.65 40.79
CA THR A 87 33.02 19.72 41.42
C THR A 87 32.81 18.49 40.52
N PRO A 88 33.08 17.26 41.01
CA PRO A 88 32.82 16.04 40.25
C PRO A 88 31.35 15.89 39.85
N GLY A 89 31.11 15.37 38.65
CA GLY A 89 29.77 14.93 38.23
C GLY A 89 29.27 13.76 39.08
N ARG A 90 27.94 13.62 39.22
CA ARG A 90 27.32 12.58 40.06
C ARG A 90 27.48 11.15 39.53
N CYS A 91 27.67 10.99 38.23
CA CYS A 91 27.84 9.72 37.57
C CYS A 91 29.29 9.52 37.10
N THR A 92 29.94 10.56 36.58
CA THR A 92 31.35 10.48 36.18
C THR A 92 32.30 10.41 37.38
N GLY A 93 31.92 10.99 38.53
CA GLY A 93 32.64 10.88 39.79
C GLY A 93 34.08 11.44 39.78
N THR A 94 34.44 12.22 38.76
CA THR A 94 35.83 12.66 38.52
C THR A 94 35.88 14.19 38.46
N ALA A 95 36.72 14.81 39.30
CA ALA A 95 36.95 16.26 39.26
C ALA A 95 37.65 16.66 37.94
N GLY A 96 37.19 17.74 37.32
CA GLY A 96 37.77 18.26 36.07
C GLY A 96 37.21 17.64 34.78
N TYR A 97 36.21 16.76 34.90
CA TYR A 97 35.59 16.02 33.81
C TYR A 97 34.10 15.85 34.09
N ILE A 98 33.24 16.20 33.13
CA ILE A 98 31.79 16.13 33.31
C ILE A 98 31.10 15.72 32.00
N ALA A 99 30.18 14.78 32.08
CA ALA A 99 29.47 14.24 30.92
C ALA A 99 28.45 15.25 30.35
N ASP A 100 28.17 15.20 29.04
CA ASP A 100 27.12 16.00 28.42
C ASP A 100 25.75 15.77 29.08
N ALA A 101 25.46 14.54 29.54
CA ALA A 101 24.27 14.21 30.31
C ALA A 101 24.15 15.05 31.59
N GLU A 102 25.27 15.21 32.31
CA GLU A 102 25.37 15.95 33.57
C GLU A 102 25.35 17.47 33.32
N ILE A 103 26.06 17.94 32.29
CA ILE A 103 26.01 19.34 31.83
C ILE A 103 24.57 19.73 31.46
N ASN A 104 23.89 18.89 30.68
CA ASN A 104 22.52 19.14 30.27
C ASN A 104 21.52 19.08 31.43
N GLU A 105 21.77 18.26 32.46
CA GLU A 105 20.99 18.25 33.70
C GLU A 105 21.16 19.57 34.49
N ILE A 106 22.38 20.11 34.54
CA ILE A 106 22.65 21.43 35.13
C ILE A 106 21.89 22.53 34.37
N ILE A 107 21.97 22.53 33.03
CA ILE A 107 21.30 23.51 32.17
C ILE A 107 19.78 23.46 32.32
N ARG A 108 19.20 22.25 32.32
CA ARG A 108 17.74 22.06 32.42
C ARG A 108 17.19 22.36 33.81
N GLY A 109 18.04 22.35 34.85
CA GLY A 109 17.62 22.36 36.24
C GLY A 109 16.95 21.03 36.58
N GLY A 110 17.73 20.08 37.09
CA GLY A 110 17.33 18.68 37.29
C GLY A 110 15.90 18.43 37.81
N SER A 111 15.35 17.25 37.51
CA SER A 111 13.98 16.85 37.79
C SER A 111 13.66 16.80 39.30
N GLY A 112 13.22 17.94 39.84
CA GLY A 112 12.76 18.09 41.21
C GLY A 112 12.24 19.51 41.45
N ALA A 113 11.03 19.62 42.00
CA ALA A 113 10.38 20.91 42.22
C ALA A 113 11.25 21.88 43.05
N LYS A 114 11.50 23.07 42.50
CA LYS A 114 12.10 24.26 43.15
C LYS A 114 13.59 24.20 43.49
N ARG A 115 14.47 23.92 42.52
CA ARG A 115 15.87 24.37 42.63
C ARG A 115 16.06 25.69 41.89
N GLN A 116 16.73 26.65 42.52
CA GLN A 116 17.25 27.84 41.84
C GLN A 116 18.18 27.39 40.69
N SER A 117 18.16 28.12 39.57
CA SER A 117 19.04 27.82 38.43
C SER A 117 20.49 27.73 38.90
N ARG A 118 21.15 26.62 38.56
CA ARG A 118 22.60 26.46 38.76
C ARG A 118 23.39 27.22 37.70
N VAL A 119 22.77 27.58 36.57
CA VAL A 119 23.41 28.29 35.46
C VAL A 119 23.60 29.76 35.80
N VAL A 120 24.84 30.23 35.70
CA VAL A 120 25.22 31.65 35.74
C VAL A 120 25.18 32.24 34.33
N THR A 121 25.87 31.60 33.37
CA THR A 121 25.82 31.97 31.95
C THR A 121 26.11 30.76 31.07
N HIS A 122 25.57 30.74 29.85
CA HIS A 122 25.74 29.67 28.88
C HIS A 122 25.75 30.25 27.47
N PHE A 123 26.83 30.07 26.72
CA PHE A 123 27.01 30.67 25.40
C PHE A 123 27.99 29.88 24.54
N LEU A 124 27.91 30.08 23.22
CA LEU A 124 28.92 29.61 22.27
C LEU A 124 30.03 30.66 22.19
N ASP A 125 31.26 30.28 22.52
CA ASP A 125 32.42 31.13 22.27
C ASP A 125 32.75 31.11 20.76
N PRO A 126 32.60 32.23 20.02
CA PRO A 126 32.83 32.25 18.59
C PRO A 126 34.31 32.04 18.21
N GLY A 127 35.25 32.38 19.10
CA GLY A 127 36.68 32.26 18.84
C GLY A 127 37.15 30.81 18.80
N SER A 128 36.78 30.03 19.83
CA SER A 128 37.10 28.59 19.89
C SER A 128 36.03 27.69 19.26
N ASN A 129 34.86 28.24 18.89
CA ASN A 129 33.66 27.49 18.51
C ASN A 129 33.32 26.39 19.52
N SER A 130 33.36 26.72 20.81
CA SER A 130 33.07 25.79 21.91
C SER A 130 31.90 26.29 22.74
N ASP A 131 31.07 25.39 23.24
CA ASP A 131 30.02 25.75 24.18
C ASP A 131 30.63 25.92 25.57
N ILE A 132 30.34 27.06 26.21
CA ILE A 132 30.83 27.42 27.53
C ILE A 132 29.65 27.52 28.48
N LEU A 133 29.72 26.79 29.59
CA LEU A 133 28.76 26.87 30.69
C LEU A 133 29.46 27.28 31.97
N VAL A 134 28.94 28.33 32.62
CA VAL A 134 29.31 28.74 33.96
C VAL A 134 28.16 28.42 34.90
N TYR A 135 28.44 27.71 35.99
CA TYR A 135 27.43 27.22 36.92
C TYR A 135 27.92 27.23 38.37
N ASP A 136 26.99 27.08 39.32
CA ASP A 136 27.24 27.08 40.77
C ASP A 136 28.19 28.22 41.23
N ASN A 137 28.02 29.41 40.63
CA ASN A 137 28.82 30.62 40.86
C ASN A 137 30.30 30.57 40.42
N ASN A 138 31.02 29.47 40.65
CA ASN A 138 32.45 29.37 40.38
C ASN A 138 32.87 28.18 39.51
N GLN A 139 31.95 27.43 38.91
CA GLN A 139 32.29 26.32 38.02
C GLN A 139 32.21 26.77 36.56
N TRP A 140 33.14 26.29 35.75
CA TRP A 140 33.22 26.57 34.32
C TRP A 140 33.44 25.26 33.57
N VAL A 141 32.80 25.07 32.41
CA VAL A 141 33.06 23.93 31.54
C VAL A 141 33.03 24.35 30.07
N GLY A 142 34.05 23.89 29.33
CA GLY A 142 34.12 23.98 27.88
C GLY A 142 33.82 22.61 27.26
N TYR A 143 32.79 22.54 26.42
CA TYR A 143 32.27 21.31 25.85
C TYR A 143 31.72 21.52 24.43
N MET A 144 31.19 20.45 23.83
CA MET A 144 30.48 20.53 22.55
C MET A 144 29.02 20.12 22.75
N SER A 145 28.11 21.07 22.58
CA SER A 145 26.68 20.75 22.44
C SER A 145 26.44 19.96 21.15
N GLU A 146 25.32 19.25 21.09
CA GLU A 146 24.89 18.53 19.87
C GLU A 146 24.84 19.46 18.64
N LYS A 147 24.41 20.71 18.84
CA LYS A 147 24.41 21.74 17.79
C LYS A 147 25.82 22.04 17.29
N THR A 148 26.78 22.19 18.20
CA THR A 148 28.19 22.43 17.84
C THR A 148 28.80 21.21 17.15
N LYS A 149 28.48 19.97 17.58
CA LYS A 149 28.89 18.74 16.89
C LYS A 149 28.40 18.70 15.44
N GLN A 150 27.15 19.10 15.18
CA GLN A 150 26.57 19.15 13.83
C GLN A 150 27.26 20.20 12.94
N ILE A 151 27.51 21.39 13.49
CA ILE A 151 28.26 22.45 12.80
C ILE A 151 29.65 21.94 12.43
N ARG A 152 30.34 21.28 13.37
CA ARG A 152 31.68 20.75 13.14
C ARG A 152 31.70 19.58 12.16
N SER A 153 30.72 18.69 12.21
CA SER A 153 30.60 17.59 11.26
C SER A 153 30.45 18.11 9.83
N THR A 154 29.67 19.17 9.62
CA THR A 154 29.53 19.85 8.32
C THR A 154 30.86 20.47 7.87
N LEU A 155 31.59 21.11 8.78
CA LEU A 155 32.92 21.66 8.50
C LEU A 155 33.92 20.56 8.11
N TYR A 156 33.95 19.43 8.83
CA TYR A 156 34.90 18.36 8.52
C TYR A 156 34.57 17.67 7.20
N ALA A 157 33.29 17.51 6.88
CA ALA A 157 32.86 17.04 5.56
C ALA A 157 33.32 17.98 4.43
N SER A 158 33.21 19.30 4.60
CA SER A 158 33.69 20.27 3.60
C SER A 158 35.21 20.29 3.44
N LEU A 159 35.95 19.86 4.46
CA LEU A 159 37.40 19.65 4.40
C LEU A 159 37.79 18.29 3.79
N GLY A 160 36.85 17.48 3.34
CA GLY A 160 37.11 16.16 2.74
C GLY A 160 37.51 15.09 3.75
N MET A 161 37.14 15.25 5.03
CA MET A 161 37.42 14.27 6.07
C MET A 161 36.50 13.05 5.97
N ALA A 162 36.93 11.90 6.49
CA ALA A 162 36.17 10.64 6.44
C ALA A 162 34.88 10.66 7.28
N GLY A 163 34.83 11.50 8.32
CA GLY A 163 33.72 11.61 9.25
C GLY A 163 34.16 12.06 10.63
N THR A 164 33.34 11.78 11.65
CA THR A 164 33.62 12.09 13.06
C THR A 164 33.62 10.85 13.95
N THR A 165 34.33 10.92 15.07
CA THR A 165 34.31 9.92 16.15
C THR A 165 33.94 10.61 17.44
N ASP A 166 32.92 10.12 18.13
CA ASP A 166 32.47 10.67 19.40
C ASP A 166 33.07 9.89 20.58
N TRP A 167 33.69 10.61 21.52
CA TRP A 167 34.07 10.07 22.82
C TRP A 167 33.18 10.67 23.92
N ALA A 168 32.29 9.91 24.56
CA ALA A 168 31.84 8.56 24.24
C ALA A 168 30.32 8.45 24.46
N SER A 169 29.70 7.42 23.90
CA SER A 169 28.23 7.27 23.85
C SER A 169 27.55 7.26 25.21
N ASP A 170 28.20 6.71 26.25
CA ASP A 170 27.66 6.61 27.62
C ASP A 170 27.56 7.96 28.35
N LEU A 171 28.14 9.02 27.79
CA LEU A 171 28.19 10.35 28.39
C LEU A 171 27.11 11.30 27.84
N GLN A 172 26.41 10.91 26.77
CA GLN A 172 25.47 11.78 26.04
C GLN A 172 24.20 12.08 26.83
N GLU A 173 23.58 11.04 27.41
CA GLU A 173 22.33 11.15 28.14
C GLU A 173 22.21 10.10 29.25
N PHE A 174 21.31 10.36 30.19
CA PHE A 174 20.96 9.38 31.21
C PHE A 174 20.00 8.33 30.64
N HIS A 175 20.32 7.06 30.84
CA HIS A 175 19.43 5.95 30.53
C HIS A 175 18.82 5.34 31.80
N ASN A 176 17.57 4.91 31.70
CA ASN A 176 16.99 3.99 32.68
C ASN A 176 17.64 2.61 32.53
N PRO A 177 17.69 1.79 33.60
CA PRO A 177 18.11 0.41 33.47
C PRO A 177 17.21 -0.31 32.45
N PRO A 178 17.75 -1.28 31.69
CA PRO A 178 16.95 -2.16 30.86
C PRO A 178 15.86 -2.84 31.69
N LYS A 179 14.68 -3.04 31.10
CA LYS A 179 13.61 -3.79 31.75
C LYS A 179 14.04 -5.25 31.94
N PRO A 180 13.54 -5.96 32.96
CA PRO A 180 12.48 -5.56 33.91
C PRO A 180 12.97 -4.75 35.12
N ALA A 181 14.28 -4.50 35.26
CA ALA A 181 14.81 -3.77 36.39
C ALA A 181 14.21 -2.36 36.51
N LYS A 182 13.83 -1.98 37.73
CA LYS A 182 13.21 -0.66 38.00
C LYS A 182 14.24 0.42 38.32
N ASN A 183 15.45 0.03 38.75
CA ASN A 183 16.55 0.93 39.06
C ASN A 183 17.91 0.27 38.78
N TRP A 184 18.95 1.08 38.61
CA TRP A 184 20.31 0.59 38.33
C TRP A 184 20.89 -0.23 39.48
N ALA A 185 20.51 0.04 40.74
CA ALA A 185 21.03 -0.74 41.87
C ALA A 185 20.58 -2.21 41.81
N SER A 186 19.31 -2.49 41.51
CA SER A 186 18.83 -3.86 41.33
C SER A 186 19.44 -4.53 40.09
N PHE A 187 19.62 -3.76 39.01
CA PHE A 187 20.24 -4.26 37.79
C PHE A 187 21.70 -4.70 38.05
N ILE A 188 22.48 -3.86 38.74
CA ILE A 188 23.88 -4.13 39.09
C ILE A 188 23.97 -5.30 40.07
N ALA A 189 23.10 -5.37 41.08
CA ALA A 189 23.10 -6.47 42.05
C ALA A 189 22.85 -7.83 41.39
N LEU A 190 21.87 -7.91 40.48
CA LEU A 190 21.58 -9.13 39.71
C LEU A 190 22.73 -9.50 38.75
N ALA A 191 23.30 -8.51 38.07
CA ALA A 191 24.46 -8.77 37.21
C ALA A 191 25.66 -9.30 38.02
N ALA A 192 25.88 -8.75 39.22
CA ALA A 192 26.96 -9.16 40.11
C ALA A 192 26.76 -10.56 40.72
N SER A 193 25.52 -11.03 40.86
CA SER A 193 25.24 -12.42 41.29
C SER A 193 25.44 -13.47 40.19
N GLY A 194 25.68 -13.04 38.94
CA GLY A 194 25.77 -13.91 37.77
C GLY A 194 24.42 -14.21 37.11
N ASP A 195 23.33 -13.63 37.63
CA ASP A 195 22.01 -13.72 37.02
C ASP A 195 21.88 -12.77 35.83
N ASN A 196 20.93 -13.04 34.94
CA ASN A 196 20.62 -12.15 33.83
C ASN A 196 19.65 -11.04 34.29
N PRO A 197 20.10 -9.78 34.49
CA PRO A 197 19.24 -8.69 34.98
C PRO A 197 18.18 -8.25 33.96
N LYS A 198 18.24 -8.77 32.71
CA LYS A 198 17.28 -8.53 31.64
C LYS A 198 16.23 -9.65 31.52
N GLU A 199 16.37 -10.74 32.27
CA GLU A 199 15.40 -11.84 32.25
C GLU A 199 14.12 -11.47 33.00
N ASP A 200 12.97 -11.65 32.35
CA ASP A 200 11.66 -11.52 32.98
C ASP A 200 11.25 -12.84 33.63
N THR A 201 11.14 -12.85 34.96
CA THR A 201 10.77 -14.02 35.77
C THR A 201 9.26 -14.22 35.89
N THR A 202 8.45 -13.41 35.21
CA THR A 202 6.99 -13.57 35.16
C THR A 202 6.60 -15.01 34.85
N THR A 203 5.73 -15.58 35.67
CA THR A 203 5.15 -16.91 35.47
C THR A 203 3.63 -16.80 35.55
N ILE A 204 2.93 -17.33 34.54
CA ILE A 204 1.46 -17.29 34.47
C ILE A 204 0.93 -18.71 34.30
N GLY A 205 0.01 -19.12 35.17
CA GLY A 205 -0.60 -20.45 35.13
C GLY A 205 0.35 -21.56 35.59
N ASN A 206 0.03 -22.80 35.25
CA ASN A 206 0.77 -24.00 35.65
C ASN A 206 1.28 -24.82 34.44
N TRP A 207 1.27 -24.26 33.23
CA TRP A 207 1.68 -24.94 31.99
C TRP A 207 3.09 -25.57 32.03
N LYS A 208 4.00 -25.07 32.87
CA LYS A 208 5.37 -25.61 33.07
C LYS A 208 5.45 -26.81 34.04
N THR A 209 4.34 -27.12 34.71
CA THR A 209 4.29 -28.23 35.69
C THR A 209 3.89 -29.57 35.07
N PHE A 210 3.47 -29.56 33.80
CA PHE A 210 3.07 -30.75 33.07
C PHE A 210 4.28 -31.40 32.40
N THR A 211 4.19 -32.71 32.16
CA THR A 211 5.22 -33.50 31.49
C THR A 211 4.67 -34.09 30.18
N CYS A 212 5.58 -34.43 29.27
CA CYS A 212 5.32 -35.02 27.96
C CYS A 212 4.78 -36.46 28.07
N THR A 213 4.73 -37.03 29.28
CA THR A 213 4.13 -38.36 29.56
C THR A 213 2.62 -38.31 29.80
N ALA A 214 1.99 -37.14 29.71
CA ALA A 214 0.54 -37.04 29.83
C ALA A 214 -0.16 -37.76 28.65
N ASP A 215 -1.28 -38.43 28.91
CA ASP A 215 -2.02 -39.19 27.88
C ASP A 215 -2.47 -38.31 26.70
N VAL A 216 -2.82 -37.03 26.97
CA VAL A 216 -3.16 -36.04 25.95
C VAL A 216 -1.97 -35.66 25.04
N ILE A 217 -0.76 -36.04 25.42
CA ILE A 217 0.48 -35.85 24.67
C ILE A 217 0.88 -37.12 23.93
N GLU A 218 0.98 -38.25 24.64
CA GLU A 218 1.43 -39.54 24.07
C GLU A 218 0.41 -40.14 23.10
N ASN A 219 -0.89 -39.93 23.35
CA ASN A 219 -1.98 -40.47 22.55
C ASN A 219 -2.81 -39.35 21.90
N PRO A 220 -2.20 -38.52 21.03
CA PRO A 220 -2.84 -37.30 20.52
C PRO A 220 -4.15 -37.58 19.78
N PHE A 221 -4.24 -38.72 19.08
CA PHE A 221 -5.39 -39.10 18.26
C PHE A 221 -6.59 -39.63 19.07
N ASN A 222 -6.43 -39.88 20.37
CA ASN A 222 -7.53 -40.30 21.24
C ASN A 222 -8.34 -39.12 21.81
N HIS A 223 -7.78 -37.91 21.74
CA HIS A 223 -8.31 -36.72 22.40
C HIS A 223 -8.73 -35.63 21.42
N VAL A 224 -9.82 -34.94 21.75
CA VAL A 224 -10.29 -33.77 21.00
C VAL A 224 -9.34 -32.59 21.24
N LEU A 225 -9.05 -31.80 20.20
CA LEU A 225 -8.04 -30.73 20.19
C LEU A 225 -8.17 -29.72 21.34
N SER A 226 -9.38 -29.23 21.59
CA SER A 226 -9.65 -28.24 22.65
C SER A 226 -9.39 -28.81 24.05
N ALA A 227 -9.64 -30.10 24.25
CA ALA A 227 -9.33 -30.79 25.50
C ALA A 227 -7.81 -30.90 25.70
N ARG A 228 -7.05 -31.22 24.64
CA ARG A 228 -5.57 -31.24 24.67
C ARG A 228 -5.01 -29.86 25.03
N TRP A 229 -5.46 -28.82 24.34
CA TRP A 229 -5.04 -27.43 24.55
C TRP A 229 -5.27 -26.97 25.99
N LYS A 230 -6.48 -27.23 26.51
CA LYS A 230 -6.87 -26.88 27.88
C LYS A 230 -6.12 -27.69 28.93
N ALA A 231 -5.92 -28.99 28.70
CA ALA A 231 -5.27 -29.87 29.67
C ALA A 231 -3.83 -29.44 29.99
N MET A 232 -3.13 -28.85 29.03
CA MET A 232 -1.75 -28.36 29.21
C MET A 232 -1.67 -26.88 29.63
N ASP A 233 -2.80 -26.24 29.94
CA ASP A 233 -2.86 -24.81 30.31
C ASP A 233 -2.24 -23.87 29.25
N THR A 234 -2.44 -24.21 27.97
CA THR A 234 -1.77 -23.54 26.85
C THR A 234 -2.16 -22.06 26.70
N ASP A 235 -3.36 -21.67 27.13
CA ASP A 235 -3.79 -20.27 27.15
C ASP A 235 -2.95 -19.43 28.14
N SER A 236 -2.54 -20.02 29.28
CA SER A 236 -1.64 -19.34 30.22
C SER A 236 -0.23 -19.25 29.67
N ALA A 237 0.26 -20.29 29.00
CA ALA A 237 1.55 -20.27 28.30
C ALA A 237 1.61 -19.12 27.28
N TRP A 238 0.57 -18.96 26.45
CA TRP A 238 0.50 -17.87 25.47
C TRP A 238 0.40 -16.50 26.13
N ARG A 239 -0.35 -16.36 27.23
CA ARG A 239 -0.39 -15.11 28.01
C ARG A 239 0.96 -14.76 28.62
N GLU A 240 1.74 -15.75 29.07
CA GLU A 240 3.09 -15.52 29.58
C GLU A 240 4.03 -14.99 28.50
N VAL A 241 4.00 -15.58 27.29
CA VAL A 241 4.73 -15.09 26.11
C VAL A 241 4.40 -13.63 25.83
N ILE A 242 3.11 -13.27 25.80
CA ILE A 242 2.66 -11.89 25.55
C ILE A 242 3.14 -10.95 26.67
N ALA A 243 3.03 -11.37 27.93
CA ALA A 243 3.44 -10.56 29.07
C ALA A 243 4.94 -10.24 29.00
N LYS A 244 5.79 -11.25 28.80
CA LYS A 244 7.25 -11.08 28.68
C LYS A 244 7.65 -10.23 27.49
N TRP A 245 6.96 -10.42 26.36
CA TRP A 245 7.14 -9.60 25.17
C TRP A 245 6.99 -8.10 25.46
N PHE A 246 5.84 -7.69 26.02
CA PHE A 246 5.56 -6.27 26.27
C PHE A 246 6.32 -5.71 27.48
N ASN A 247 6.54 -6.54 28.50
CA ASN A 247 7.14 -6.09 29.75
C ASN A 247 8.66 -5.95 29.67
N ALA A 248 9.36 -6.83 28.96
CA ALA A 248 10.82 -6.84 28.94
C ALA A 248 11.41 -6.88 27.53
N ASP A 249 10.97 -7.82 26.68
CA ASP A 249 11.71 -8.16 25.47
C ASP A 249 11.62 -7.08 24.38
N LYS A 250 10.42 -6.54 24.13
CA LYS A 250 10.22 -5.44 23.16
C LYS A 250 10.98 -4.16 23.57
N PRO A 251 10.88 -3.66 24.82
CA PRO A 251 11.71 -2.55 25.31
C PRO A 251 13.22 -2.80 25.16
N ASN A 252 13.66 -4.05 25.32
CA ASN A 252 15.04 -4.48 25.17
C ASN A 252 15.46 -4.76 23.71
N ARG A 253 14.61 -4.41 22.72
CA ARG A 253 14.86 -4.59 21.27
C ARG A 253 15.10 -6.05 20.85
N ILE A 254 14.54 -6.99 21.60
CA ILE A 254 14.48 -8.40 21.19
C ILE A 254 13.37 -8.52 20.12
N ARG A 255 13.53 -9.41 19.14
CA ARG A 255 12.47 -9.69 18.14
C ARG A 255 11.38 -10.57 18.76
N PHE A 256 10.13 -10.40 18.35
CA PHE A 256 9.01 -11.14 18.93
C PHE A 256 9.18 -12.65 18.88
N ILE A 257 9.51 -13.22 17.72
CA ILE A 257 9.72 -14.67 17.61
C ILE A 257 10.87 -15.17 18.50
N LYS A 258 11.89 -14.34 18.75
CA LYS A 258 12.98 -14.65 19.70
C LYS A 258 12.49 -14.61 21.15
N SER A 259 11.60 -13.68 21.49
CA SER A 259 10.90 -13.63 22.79
C SER A 259 10.05 -14.87 23.01
N VAL A 260 9.33 -15.33 21.98
CA VAL A 260 8.59 -16.60 22.00
C VAL A 260 9.54 -17.77 22.27
N GLN A 261 10.63 -17.91 21.51
CA GLN A 261 11.63 -18.96 21.70
C GLN A 261 12.22 -18.95 23.13
N GLN A 262 12.55 -17.76 23.64
CA GLN A 262 13.14 -17.60 24.97
C GLN A 262 12.16 -17.89 26.11
N THR A 263 10.87 -17.61 25.91
CA THR A 263 9.82 -17.91 26.89
C THR A 263 9.46 -19.38 26.89
N LEU A 264 9.27 -19.97 25.70
CA LEU A 264 8.90 -21.37 25.52
C LEU A 264 10.08 -22.33 25.67
N LYS A 265 11.32 -21.82 25.66
CA LYS A 265 12.57 -22.60 25.58
C LYS A 265 12.55 -23.60 24.42
N MET A 266 12.03 -23.16 23.28
CA MET A 266 11.71 -24.04 22.15
C MET A 266 12.01 -23.37 20.81
N GLY A 267 12.52 -24.16 19.85
CA GLY A 267 12.68 -23.73 18.47
C GLY A 267 13.80 -22.71 18.23
N ALA A 268 14.89 -22.81 18.98
CA ALA A 268 16.06 -21.95 18.81
C ALA A 268 16.57 -21.98 17.35
N GLU A 269 16.90 -20.80 16.82
CA GLU A 269 17.55 -20.62 15.51
C GLU A 269 16.77 -21.11 14.27
N MET A 270 15.49 -21.48 14.40
CA MET A 270 14.75 -22.06 13.28
C MET A 270 14.38 -21.07 12.15
N GLY A 271 14.39 -19.75 12.40
CA GLY A 271 14.20 -18.79 11.32
C GLY A 271 12.77 -18.60 10.79
N CYS A 272 11.71 -19.05 11.47
CA CYS A 272 10.34 -19.12 10.91
C CYS A 272 9.71 -17.78 10.47
N TRP A 273 10.37 -16.64 10.69
CA TRP A 273 9.87 -15.31 10.33
C TRP A 273 10.25 -14.86 8.90
N ILE A 274 10.99 -15.69 8.17
CA ILE A 274 11.43 -15.46 6.79
C ILE A 274 11.24 -16.74 5.97
N LEU A 275 11.11 -16.60 4.66
CA LEU A 275 10.89 -17.72 3.73
C LEU A 275 12.13 -18.05 2.88
N HIS A 276 13.22 -17.29 3.04
CA HIS A 276 14.45 -17.51 2.28
C HIS A 276 15.28 -18.66 2.87
N LYS A 277 15.55 -19.68 2.03
CA LYS A 277 16.20 -20.96 2.39
C LYS A 277 17.55 -20.87 3.11
N ALA A 278 18.28 -19.76 3.01
CA ALA A 278 19.58 -19.61 3.68
C ALA A 278 19.49 -19.60 5.22
N THR A 279 18.29 -19.33 5.75
CA THR A 279 18.06 -19.10 7.19
C THR A 279 16.72 -19.65 7.67
N ASP A 280 15.92 -20.21 6.76
CA ASP A 280 14.66 -20.89 7.09
C ASP A 280 14.95 -22.37 7.35
N HIS A 281 14.72 -22.79 8.60
CA HIS A 281 14.87 -24.16 9.08
C HIS A 281 13.55 -24.66 9.70
N CYS A 282 12.41 -24.08 9.34
CA CYS A 282 11.09 -24.43 9.86
C CYS A 282 10.42 -25.52 9.01
N ASP A 283 11.11 -26.66 8.88
CA ASP A 283 10.79 -27.73 7.92
C ASP A 283 9.71 -28.74 8.38
N GLY A 284 9.15 -28.58 9.59
CA GLY A 284 8.11 -29.49 10.08
C GLY A 284 7.83 -29.34 11.57
N PRO A 285 6.72 -29.94 12.07
CA PRO A 285 6.39 -29.90 13.48
C PRO A 285 7.52 -30.54 14.29
N MET A 286 7.85 -29.95 15.43
CA MET A 286 8.86 -30.54 16.30
C MET A 286 8.27 -31.73 17.06
N SER A 287 9.07 -32.78 17.19
CA SER A 287 8.79 -33.91 18.08
C SER A 287 8.91 -33.47 19.54
N TYR A 288 8.21 -34.18 20.44
CA TYR A 288 8.35 -33.96 21.88
C TYR A 288 9.80 -34.19 22.29
N GLU A 289 10.44 -33.14 22.78
CA GLU A 289 11.76 -33.22 23.39
C GLU A 289 11.61 -33.29 24.91
N LYS A 290 12.41 -34.11 25.58
CA LYS A 290 12.51 -34.11 27.06
C LYS A 290 12.89 -32.73 27.62
N SER A 291 13.41 -31.82 26.80
CA SER A 291 13.69 -30.43 27.15
C SER A 291 12.43 -29.63 27.52
N ALA A 292 11.24 -30.09 27.10
CA ALA A 292 9.95 -29.56 27.51
C ALA A 292 9.46 -30.11 28.86
N ASP A 293 10.14 -31.09 29.46
CA ASP A 293 9.86 -31.62 30.79
C ASP A 293 10.76 -30.96 31.83
N GLY A 294 10.35 -29.82 32.39
CA GLY A 294 11.11 -29.20 33.46
C GLY A 294 10.60 -27.84 33.90
N GLU A 295 11.21 -27.28 34.94
CA GLU A 295 10.75 -26.02 35.57
C GLU A 295 10.73 -24.79 34.65
N LYS A 296 11.42 -24.86 33.50
CA LYS A 296 11.59 -23.75 32.56
C LYS A 296 10.69 -23.82 31.32
N SER A 297 10.02 -24.93 31.06
CA SER A 297 9.14 -25.12 29.90
C SER A 297 8.04 -26.17 30.21
N GLY A 298 7.21 -26.52 29.23
CA GLY A 298 6.15 -27.49 29.40
C GLY A 298 5.60 -27.95 28.04
N PRO A 299 4.82 -29.04 27.97
CA PRO A 299 4.23 -29.55 26.72
C PRO A 299 3.39 -28.52 25.95
N ALA A 300 2.81 -27.52 26.63
CA ALA A 300 2.13 -26.39 26.00
C ALA A 300 3.01 -25.57 25.04
N ALA A 301 4.32 -25.49 25.32
CA ALA A 301 5.30 -24.83 24.45
C ALA A 301 5.26 -25.40 23.03
N GLN A 302 5.15 -26.73 22.92
CA GLN A 302 5.10 -27.39 21.63
C GLN A 302 3.80 -27.16 20.90
N PHE A 303 2.66 -27.06 21.59
CA PHE A 303 1.39 -26.71 20.93
C PHE A 303 1.45 -25.32 20.31
N ILE A 304 1.99 -24.34 21.03
CA ILE A 304 2.19 -22.99 20.50
C ILE A 304 3.19 -23.04 19.34
N TRP A 305 4.37 -23.62 19.55
CA TRP A 305 5.44 -23.62 18.55
C TRP A 305 5.06 -24.36 17.27
N ASN A 306 4.44 -25.54 17.36
CA ASN A 306 3.96 -26.28 16.19
C ASN A 306 2.85 -25.54 15.45
N SER A 307 2.03 -24.75 16.15
CA SER A 307 1.04 -23.89 15.50
C SER A 307 1.71 -22.75 14.73
N LEU A 308 2.77 -22.13 15.27
CA LEU A 308 3.57 -21.11 14.56
C LEU A 308 4.28 -21.72 13.33
N ILE A 309 4.85 -22.92 13.46
CA ILE A 309 5.41 -23.68 12.34
C ILE A 309 4.33 -23.97 11.29
N LYS A 310 3.10 -24.32 11.71
CA LYS A 310 2.00 -24.56 10.77
C LYS A 310 1.67 -23.30 9.97
N ILE A 311 1.63 -22.14 10.62
CA ILE A 311 1.44 -20.84 9.96
C ILE A 311 2.56 -20.57 8.97
N HIS A 312 3.82 -20.71 9.39
CA HIS A 312 4.99 -20.54 8.53
C HIS A 312 4.93 -21.48 7.30
N THR A 313 4.73 -22.79 7.52
CA THR A 313 4.73 -23.79 6.45
C THR A 313 3.62 -23.58 5.42
N MET A 314 2.46 -23.01 5.81
CA MET A 314 1.43 -22.60 4.84
C MET A 314 1.93 -21.48 3.91
N HIS A 315 2.59 -20.46 4.47
CA HIS A 315 3.18 -19.36 3.67
C HIS A 315 4.33 -19.87 2.81
N HIS A 316 5.19 -20.73 3.35
CA HIS A 316 6.31 -21.33 2.62
C HIS A 316 5.82 -22.25 1.48
N ALA A 317 4.75 -23.03 1.69
CA ALA A 317 4.14 -23.84 0.66
C ALA A 317 3.57 -22.98 -0.49
N TYR A 318 2.91 -21.87 -0.16
CA TYR A 318 2.42 -20.92 -1.17
C TYR A 318 3.57 -20.29 -1.97
N TRP A 319 4.60 -19.81 -1.26
CA TRP A 319 5.78 -19.20 -1.86
C TRP A 319 6.53 -20.19 -2.78
N ASN A 320 6.72 -21.44 -2.35
CA ASN A 320 7.35 -22.48 -3.17
C ASN A 320 6.51 -22.85 -4.39
N ALA A 321 5.18 -22.88 -4.25
CA ALA A 321 4.29 -23.14 -5.37
C ALA A 321 4.37 -22.02 -6.43
N LEU A 322 4.40 -20.75 -6.00
CA LEU A 322 4.63 -19.60 -6.88
C LEU A 322 5.99 -19.71 -7.58
N GLN A 323 7.04 -20.03 -6.82
CA GLN A 323 8.39 -20.20 -7.37
C GLN A 323 8.45 -21.30 -8.45
N GLY A 324 7.82 -22.45 -8.19
CA GLY A 324 7.79 -23.58 -9.13
C GLY A 324 7.03 -23.28 -10.44
N MET A 325 6.21 -22.23 -10.48
CA MET A 325 5.46 -21.84 -11.67
C MET A 325 6.11 -20.75 -12.51
N MET A 326 7.09 -20.02 -11.97
CA MET A 326 7.66 -18.84 -12.63
C MET A 326 8.08 -19.08 -14.09
N GLY A 327 8.77 -20.19 -14.38
CA GLY A 327 9.24 -20.49 -15.73
C GLY A 327 8.11 -20.74 -16.72
N ALA A 328 7.16 -21.62 -16.37
CA ALA A 328 6.03 -21.92 -17.25
C ALA A 328 5.04 -20.75 -17.37
N PHE A 329 4.95 -19.94 -16.32
CA PHE A 329 4.14 -18.72 -16.30
C PHE A 329 4.66 -17.69 -17.30
N ALA A 330 5.99 -17.44 -17.32
CA ALA A 330 6.60 -16.53 -18.29
C ALA A 330 6.30 -16.94 -19.74
N LEU A 331 6.44 -18.23 -20.08
CA LEU A 331 6.12 -18.74 -21.42
C LEU A 331 4.63 -18.58 -21.79
N SER A 332 3.74 -18.80 -20.82
CA SER A 332 2.29 -18.67 -21.05
C SER A 332 1.87 -17.21 -21.22
N VAL A 333 2.64 -16.28 -20.67
CA VAL A 333 2.43 -14.84 -20.81
C VAL A 333 2.86 -14.37 -22.20
N ASP A 334 4.02 -14.80 -22.67
CA ASP A 334 4.48 -14.49 -24.03
C ASP A 334 3.44 -15.01 -25.06
N ASP A 335 2.98 -16.26 -24.90
CA ASP A 335 1.93 -16.85 -25.74
C ASP A 335 0.58 -16.09 -25.65
N MET A 336 0.24 -15.55 -24.48
CA MET A 336 -0.95 -14.70 -24.30
C MET A 336 -0.80 -13.39 -25.08
N GLU A 337 0.35 -12.73 -25.01
CA GLU A 337 0.61 -11.49 -25.75
C GLU A 337 0.51 -11.72 -27.25
N ASP A 338 1.12 -12.79 -27.76
CA ASP A 338 1.03 -13.17 -29.18
C ASP A 338 -0.42 -13.47 -29.61
N THR A 339 -1.21 -14.11 -28.73
CA THR A 339 -2.58 -14.53 -29.03
C THR A 339 -3.59 -13.37 -28.99
N PHE A 340 -3.51 -12.48 -28.01
CA PHE A 340 -4.53 -11.43 -27.77
C PHE A 340 -4.05 -10.02 -28.12
N ALA A 341 -2.75 -9.83 -28.40
CA ALA A 341 -2.12 -8.55 -28.74
C ALA A 341 -1.07 -8.62 -29.86
N PRO A 342 -1.43 -9.09 -31.07
CA PRO A 342 -0.47 -9.30 -32.17
C PRO A 342 0.20 -8.03 -32.72
N ILE A 343 -0.23 -6.83 -32.30
CA ILE A 343 0.40 -5.55 -32.65
C ILE A 343 0.88 -4.88 -31.35
N PRO A 344 2.18 -4.95 -31.01
CA PRO A 344 2.74 -4.33 -29.80
C PRO A 344 2.70 -2.81 -29.87
N GLU A 345 2.30 -2.14 -28.79
CA GLU A 345 2.26 -0.67 -28.67
C GLU A 345 3.51 -0.05 -28.01
N PRO A 346 3.74 1.26 -28.19
CA PRO A 346 4.74 2.01 -27.43
C PRO A 346 4.43 2.01 -25.92
N LYS A 347 5.49 2.07 -25.11
CA LYS A 347 5.45 1.84 -23.67
C LYS A 347 4.82 3.04 -22.93
N THR A 348 3.70 2.83 -22.25
CA THR A 348 3.03 3.81 -21.38
C THR A 348 2.98 3.33 -19.92
N ASN A 349 2.79 4.25 -18.97
CA ASN A 349 2.70 3.97 -17.52
C ASN A 349 1.40 3.26 -17.09
N GLN A 350 0.43 3.08 -17.98
CA GLN A 350 -0.85 2.46 -17.64
C GLN A 350 -0.71 1.02 -17.12
N TRP A 351 0.40 0.31 -17.41
CA TRP A 351 0.57 -1.11 -17.02
C TRP A 351 0.88 -1.23 -15.53
N LEU A 352 1.52 -0.21 -14.96
CA LEU A 352 1.79 -0.14 -13.53
C LEU A 352 0.49 -0.23 -12.72
N ASN A 353 -0.56 0.49 -13.11
CA ASN A 353 -1.85 0.46 -12.40
C ASN A 353 -2.54 -0.90 -12.48
N ILE A 354 -2.45 -1.60 -13.62
CA ILE A 354 -3.02 -2.94 -13.79
C ILE A 354 -2.28 -3.97 -12.94
N LEU A 355 -0.95 -3.87 -12.87
CA LEU A 355 -0.12 -4.69 -11.99
C LEU A 355 -0.41 -4.40 -10.51
N ILE A 356 -0.72 -3.15 -10.15
CA ILE A 356 -1.13 -2.76 -8.79
C ILE A 356 -2.43 -3.41 -8.37
N ASP A 357 -3.45 -3.32 -9.22
CA ASP A 357 -4.74 -3.94 -8.99
C ASP A 357 -4.58 -5.47 -8.86
N LEU A 358 -3.79 -6.07 -9.75
CA LEU A 358 -3.55 -7.52 -9.79
C LEU A 358 -2.72 -8.03 -8.61
N LEU A 359 -1.77 -7.25 -8.09
CA LEU A 359 -1.01 -7.63 -6.89
C LEU A 359 -1.91 -7.69 -5.65
N THR A 360 -2.84 -6.75 -5.54
CA THR A 360 -3.79 -6.67 -4.41
C THR A 360 -4.84 -7.79 -4.45
N ILE A 361 -5.49 -7.98 -5.61
CA ILE A 361 -6.55 -8.98 -5.78
C ILE A 361 -5.97 -10.40 -5.88
N GLY A 362 -4.84 -10.51 -6.58
CA GLY A 362 -4.15 -11.77 -6.84
C GLY A 362 -3.85 -12.49 -5.54
N THR A 363 -3.18 -11.84 -4.59
CA THR A 363 -2.76 -12.45 -3.31
C THR A 363 -3.88 -13.24 -2.62
N LEU A 364 -5.10 -12.69 -2.54
CA LEU A 364 -6.23 -13.38 -1.92
C LEU A 364 -6.75 -14.53 -2.77
N THR A 365 -6.98 -14.31 -4.07
CA THR A 365 -7.49 -15.37 -4.95
C THR A 365 -6.48 -16.51 -5.10
N THR A 366 -5.19 -16.25 -5.07
CA THR A 366 -4.17 -17.27 -5.31
C THR A 366 -3.74 -18.00 -4.05
N ALA A 367 -3.61 -17.31 -2.90
CA ALA A 367 -3.16 -17.94 -1.66
C ALA A 367 -4.29 -18.64 -0.91
N ALA A 368 -5.51 -18.09 -0.95
CA ALA A 368 -6.60 -18.59 -0.11
C ALA A 368 -7.02 -20.04 -0.39
N PRO A 369 -7.11 -20.52 -1.65
CA PRO A 369 -7.43 -21.92 -1.91
C PRO A 369 -6.41 -22.88 -1.30
N LEU A 370 -5.12 -22.54 -1.35
CA LEU A 370 -4.07 -23.37 -0.75
C LEU A 370 -4.20 -23.38 0.77
N PHE A 371 -4.34 -22.20 1.40
CA PHE A 371 -4.50 -22.11 2.84
C PHE A 371 -5.76 -22.84 3.31
N ASN A 372 -6.88 -22.65 2.61
CA ASN A 372 -8.12 -23.39 2.87
C ASN A 372 -7.91 -24.90 2.70
N GLY A 373 -7.20 -25.34 1.65
CA GLY A 373 -6.86 -26.75 1.43
C GLY A 373 -6.07 -27.34 2.59
N VAL A 374 -4.99 -26.68 3.01
CA VAL A 374 -4.16 -27.10 4.14
C VAL A 374 -4.96 -27.12 5.44
N LEU A 375 -5.78 -26.09 5.72
CA LEU A 375 -6.59 -26.05 6.92
C LEU A 375 -7.64 -27.16 6.95
N LYS A 376 -8.29 -27.46 5.82
CA LYS A 376 -9.24 -28.58 5.70
C LYS A 376 -8.60 -29.95 5.96
N GLN A 377 -7.27 -30.06 5.83
CA GLN A 377 -6.54 -31.26 6.23
C GLN A 377 -6.40 -31.40 7.75
N LEU A 378 -6.56 -30.33 8.53
CA LEU A 378 -6.44 -30.40 9.98
C LEU A 378 -7.74 -30.89 10.65
N PRO A 379 -7.66 -31.61 11.78
CA PRO A 379 -8.84 -32.17 12.44
C PRO A 379 -9.87 -31.10 12.86
N ALA A 380 -9.41 -29.89 13.20
CA ALA A 380 -10.24 -28.77 13.63
C ALA A 380 -11.25 -28.30 12.57
N PHE A 381 -10.97 -28.58 11.29
CA PHE A 381 -11.75 -28.10 10.15
C PHE A 381 -12.31 -29.25 9.30
N ALA A 382 -12.35 -30.47 9.84
CA ALA A 382 -12.73 -31.68 9.11
C ALA A 382 -14.26 -31.85 8.91
N ASN A 383 -15.10 -30.98 9.47
CA ASN A 383 -16.57 -31.05 9.34
C ASN A 383 -17.13 -29.83 8.57
N PRO A 384 -18.12 -30.02 7.68
CA PRO A 384 -18.85 -28.93 7.01
C PRO A 384 -19.26 -27.73 7.85
N VAL A 385 -19.71 -27.94 9.09
CA VAL A 385 -20.11 -26.84 10.01
C VAL A 385 -18.92 -25.96 10.41
N THR A 386 -17.70 -26.50 10.37
CA THR A 386 -16.45 -25.80 10.70
C THR A 386 -15.70 -25.28 9.47
N TYR A 387 -16.22 -25.46 8.24
CA TYR A 387 -15.56 -24.92 7.04
C TYR A 387 -15.55 -23.39 7.00
N ASP A 388 -16.57 -22.75 7.55
CA ASP A 388 -16.57 -21.28 7.66
C ASP A 388 -15.46 -20.81 8.59
N ASN A 389 -15.15 -21.55 9.66
CA ASN A 389 -14.02 -21.26 10.53
C ASN A 389 -12.66 -21.41 9.82
N ALA A 390 -12.55 -22.30 8.82
CA ALA A 390 -11.33 -22.45 8.02
C ALA A 390 -11.13 -21.21 7.14
N LYS A 391 -12.18 -20.74 6.48
CA LYS A 391 -12.17 -19.51 5.68
C LYS A 391 -11.79 -18.30 6.54
N ASP A 392 -12.39 -18.16 7.72
CA ASP A 392 -12.07 -17.07 8.65
C ASP A 392 -10.61 -17.14 9.13
N THR A 393 -10.09 -18.34 9.37
CA THR A 393 -8.69 -18.53 9.75
C THR A 393 -7.76 -18.14 8.60
N THR A 394 -8.06 -18.57 7.37
CA THR A 394 -7.33 -18.15 6.16
C THR A 394 -7.34 -16.63 6.00
N LEU A 395 -8.49 -15.98 6.17
CA LEU A 395 -8.60 -14.53 6.07
C LEU A 395 -7.78 -13.79 7.11
N ASN A 396 -7.78 -14.26 8.36
CA ASN A 396 -6.97 -13.65 9.41
C ASN A 396 -5.47 -13.77 9.11
N LEU A 397 -5.03 -14.88 8.51
CA LEU A 397 -3.62 -15.09 8.15
C LEU A 397 -3.20 -14.30 6.90
N LEU A 398 -4.09 -14.13 5.92
CA LEU A 398 -3.83 -13.39 4.66
C LEU A 398 -4.21 -11.89 4.72
N GLY A 399 -4.83 -11.43 5.80
CA GLY A 399 -5.28 -10.05 5.93
C GLY A 399 -4.12 -9.05 5.78
N GLN A 400 -2.98 -9.35 6.38
CA GLN A 400 -1.78 -8.50 6.32
C GLN A 400 -1.10 -8.52 4.95
N THR A 401 -1.04 -9.69 4.28
CA THR A 401 -0.44 -9.79 2.94
C THR A 401 -1.20 -8.95 1.91
N THR A 402 -2.53 -8.82 2.07
CA THR A 402 -3.38 -8.00 1.19
C THR A 402 -3.14 -6.50 1.38
N THR A 403 -2.99 -6.04 2.62
CA THR A 403 -2.70 -4.63 2.94
C THR A 403 -1.32 -4.22 2.41
N LEU A 404 -0.30 -5.05 2.65
CA LEU A 404 1.09 -4.78 2.22
C LEU A 404 1.23 -4.73 0.69
N ALA A 405 0.42 -5.48 -0.05
CA ALA A 405 0.43 -5.43 -1.52
C ALA A 405 0.13 -4.03 -2.06
N LYS A 406 -0.72 -3.27 -1.37
CA LYS A 406 -1.03 -1.87 -1.72
C LYS A 406 0.13 -0.94 -1.40
N ASP A 407 0.75 -1.09 -0.24
CA ASP A 407 1.82 -0.21 0.26
C ASP A 407 3.13 -0.37 -0.52
N LEU A 408 3.48 -1.60 -0.91
CA LEU A 408 4.67 -1.91 -1.71
C LEU A 408 4.71 -1.19 -3.05
N LEU A 409 3.55 -0.83 -3.60
CA LEU A 409 3.45 -0.23 -4.93
C LEU A 409 3.16 1.27 -4.89
N GLN A 410 2.69 1.79 -3.74
CA GLN A 410 2.67 3.21 -3.45
C GLN A 410 4.07 3.77 -3.15
N SER A 411 5.07 2.90 -2.92
CA SER A 411 6.48 3.25 -2.75
C SER A 411 7.32 2.82 -3.95
N PRO A 412 7.20 3.53 -5.08
CA PRO A 412 8.31 4.43 -5.36
C PRO A 412 7.84 5.84 -5.75
N GLU A 413 8.64 6.84 -5.36
CA GLU A 413 8.51 8.18 -5.92
C GLU A 413 8.50 8.13 -7.46
N PRO A 414 7.61 8.88 -8.13
CA PRO A 414 7.45 8.91 -9.59
C PRO A 414 8.74 9.23 -10.40
N ALA A 415 9.83 9.62 -9.74
CA ALA A 415 11.03 10.18 -10.35
C ALA A 415 12.15 9.17 -10.67
N LYS A 416 11.98 7.86 -10.40
CA LYS A 416 13.03 6.84 -10.60
C LYS A 416 12.73 5.79 -11.68
N TRP A 417 12.10 6.18 -12.78
CA TRP A 417 11.91 5.27 -13.91
C TRP A 417 12.60 5.82 -15.16
N THR A 418 13.66 5.15 -15.59
CA THR A 418 14.37 5.50 -16.83
C THR A 418 13.78 4.78 -18.05
N PRO A 419 13.87 5.35 -19.26
CA PRO A 419 13.47 4.69 -20.51
C PRO A 419 14.19 3.35 -20.78
N GLN A 420 15.35 3.12 -20.17
CA GLN A 420 16.12 1.86 -20.25
C GLN A 420 15.58 0.77 -19.31
N GLU A 421 14.99 1.13 -18.17
CA GLU A 421 14.25 0.22 -17.29
C GLU A 421 12.89 -0.17 -17.90
N GLN A 422 12.24 0.77 -18.60
CA GLN A 422 11.07 0.49 -19.43
C GLN A 422 11.38 -0.48 -20.58
N ASN A 423 12.65 -0.65 -21.00
CA ASN A 423 12.96 -1.47 -22.16
C ASN A 423 12.86 -3.00 -21.97
N LYS A 424 12.70 -3.48 -20.73
CA LYS A 424 12.60 -4.91 -20.37
C LYS A 424 11.17 -5.33 -20.00
N PHE A 425 10.28 -5.33 -20.99
CA PHE A 425 8.84 -5.53 -20.78
C PHE A 425 8.47 -6.94 -20.28
N SER A 426 9.10 -8.01 -20.81
CA SER A 426 8.93 -9.39 -20.32
C SER A 426 9.34 -9.60 -18.84
N ASN A 427 10.11 -8.67 -18.26
CA ASN A 427 10.53 -8.76 -16.85
C ASN A 427 9.45 -8.32 -15.84
N TYR A 428 8.40 -7.59 -16.23
CA TYR A 428 7.37 -7.09 -15.29
C TYR A 428 6.25 -8.08 -15.01
N ILE A 429 5.93 -8.99 -15.92
CA ILE A 429 4.88 -9.98 -15.65
C ILE A 429 5.41 -11.11 -14.75
N GLY A 430 6.68 -11.50 -14.91
CA GLY A 430 7.40 -12.27 -13.91
C GLY A 430 7.42 -11.59 -12.54
N GLN A 431 7.44 -10.24 -12.49
CA GLN A 431 7.35 -9.48 -11.24
C GLN A 431 6.00 -9.59 -10.51
N VAL A 432 4.91 -10.04 -11.15
CA VAL A 432 3.64 -10.28 -10.42
C VAL A 432 3.78 -11.48 -9.49
N ILE A 433 4.36 -12.57 -9.98
CA ILE A 433 4.67 -13.76 -9.16
C ILE A 433 5.69 -13.39 -8.09
N PHE A 434 6.76 -12.67 -8.43
CA PHE A 434 7.70 -12.16 -7.42
C PHE A 434 7.05 -11.20 -6.43
N GLY A 435 6.11 -10.37 -6.87
CA GLY A 435 5.37 -9.44 -6.03
C GLY A 435 4.50 -10.20 -5.03
N TRP A 436 3.77 -11.24 -5.46
CA TRP A 436 3.04 -12.13 -4.54
C TRP A 436 3.97 -12.90 -3.60
N MET A 437 5.13 -13.35 -4.08
CA MET A 437 6.15 -13.98 -3.23
C MET A 437 6.67 -13.02 -2.15
N ASN A 438 6.99 -11.78 -2.54
CA ASN A 438 7.51 -10.75 -1.64
C ASN A 438 6.44 -10.27 -0.65
N THR A 439 5.19 -10.06 -1.08
CA THR A 439 4.09 -9.70 -0.17
C THR A 439 3.79 -10.83 0.82
N THR A 440 3.93 -12.09 0.40
CA THR A 440 3.81 -13.25 1.30
C THR A 440 4.92 -13.26 2.35
N GLU A 441 6.16 -13.02 1.96
CA GLU A 441 7.30 -12.98 2.88
C GLU A 441 7.18 -11.81 3.87
N LEU A 442 6.87 -10.62 3.39
CA LEU A 442 6.65 -9.44 4.25
C LEU A 442 5.43 -9.62 5.16
N GLY A 443 4.35 -10.20 4.66
CA GLY A 443 3.16 -10.47 5.46
C GLY A 443 3.41 -11.49 6.56
N LEU A 444 4.22 -12.52 6.30
CA LEU A 444 4.67 -13.44 7.35
C LEU A 444 5.56 -12.74 8.38
N GLY A 445 6.50 -11.90 7.92
CA GLY A 445 7.35 -11.10 8.80
C GLY A 445 6.55 -10.17 9.70
N GLN A 446 5.52 -9.51 9.17
CA GLN A 446 4.60 -8.67 9.93
C GLN A 446 3.75 -9.51 10.89
N LEU A 447 3.27 -10.68 10.47
CA LEU A 447 2.52 -11.58 11.36
C LEU A 447 3.35 -12.03 12.58
N PHE A 448 4.67 -12.08 12.46
CA PHE A 448 5.60 -12.39 13.56
C PHE A 448 6.33 -11.16 14.14
N ASP A 449 5.82 -9.95 13.95
CA ASP A 449 6.44 -8.71 14.47
C ASP A 449 6.14 -8.44 15.95
N GLY A 450 5.12 -9.08 16.51
CA GLY A 450 4.66 -8.87 17.88
C GLY A 450 3.85 -7.58 18.09
N SER A 451 3.28 -7.00 17.03
CA SER A 451 2.26 -5.95 17.15
C SER A 451 1.01 -6.49 17.86
N PRO A 452 0.23 -5.64 18.54
CA PRO A 452 -1.03 -6.06 19.17
C PRO A 452 -1.98 -6.79 18.22
N GLU A 453 -2.04 -6.33 16.96
CA GLU A 453 -2.85 -6.90 15.89
C GLU A 453 -2.33 -8.30 15.51
N SER A 454 -1.02 -8.44 15.26
CA SER A 454 -0.40 -9.73 14.93
C SER A 454 -0.56 -10.75 16.07
N ILE A 455 -0.36 -10.33 17.32
CA ILE A 455 -0.56 -11.19 18.50
C ILE A 455 -2.00 -11.69 18.59
N LYS A 456 -2.98 -10.83 18.30
CA LYS A 456 -4.40 -11.20 18.27
C LYS A 456 -4.69 -12.21 17.15
N VAL A 457 -4.16 -11.97 15.95
CA VAL A 457 -4.31 -12.88 14.80
C VAL A 457 -3.71 -14.26 15.11
N LEU A 458 -2.46 -14.30 15.59
CA LEU A 458 -1.78 -15.53 15.99
C LEU A 458 -2.56 -16.25 17.09
N GLY A 459 -2.94 -15.55 18.17
CA GLY A 459 -3.71 -16.13 19.27
C GLY A 459 -5.03 -16.76 18.79
N ASN A 460 -5.78 -16.07 17.94
CA ASN A 460 -7.06 -16.57 17.40
C ASN A 460 -6.89 -17.78 16.47
N ALA A 461 -5.82 -17.78 15.67
CA ALA A 461 -5.49 -18.87 14.76
C ALA A 461 -5.11 -20.15 15.52
N MET A 462 -4.37 -20.03 16.64
CA MET A 462 -3.91 -21.17 17.44
C MET A 462 -4.94 -21.66 18.47
N ALA A 463 -5.81 -20.76 18.96
CA ALA A 463 -6.73 -21.01 20.07
C ALA A 463 -7.47 -22.35 19.95
N ASN A 464 -7.63 -23.05 21.08
CA ASN A 464 -8.25 -24.38 21.17
C ASN A 464 -7.53 -25.48 20.38
N GLY A 465 -6.25 -25.27 20.01
CA GLY A 465 -5.47 -26.26 19.29
C GLY A 465 -5.91 -26.44 17.83
N LYS A 466 -6.44 -25.39 17.19
CA LYS A 466 -6.89 -25.47 15.78
C LYS A 466 -5.80 -25.92 14.80
N LEU A 467 -4.54 -25.64 15.11
CA LEU A 467 -3.39 -25.86 14.23
C LEU A 467 -2.48 -27.03 14.65
N ILE A 468 -2.88 -27.80 15.67
CA ILE A 468 -2.16 -28.99 16.12
C ILE A 468 -2.87 -30.27 15.66
N GLU A 469 -2.17 -31.40 15.73
CA GLU A 469 -2.74 -32.72 15.45
C GLU A 469 -3.69 -33.18 16.57
N GLY A 470 -4.53 -34.17 16.32
CA GLY A 470 -5.41 -34.73 17.34
C GLY A 470 -6.49 -35.64 16.76
N LYS A 471 -7.45 -36.05 17.59
CA LYS A 471 -8.56 -36.90 17.16
C LYS A 471 -9.31 -36.30 15.99
N ARG A 472 -9.49 -37.08 14.93
CA ARG A 472 -10.21 -36.70 13.72
C ARG A 472 -11.55 -37.45 13.65
N GLU A 473 -12.65 -36.72 13.56
CA GLU A 473 -14.00 -37.31 13.52
C GLU A 473 -14.40 -37.83 12.13
N ARG A 474 -13.76 -37.33 11.06
CA ARG A 474 -14.06 -37.68 9.67
C ARG A 474 -12.78 -37.87 8.85
N PRO A 475 -12.78 -38.70 7.79
CA PRO A 475 -11.63 -38.87 6.91
C PRO A 475 -11.12 -37.54 6.33
N ALA A 476 -9.84 -37.50 5.98
CA ALA A 476 -9.26 -36.38 5.28
C ALA A 476 -9.90 -36.18 3.91
N PRO A 477 -10.27 -34.94 3.51
CA PRO A 477 -10.64 -34.69 2.13
C PRO A 477 -9.43 -34.97 1.22
N LYS A 478 -9.71 -35.30 -0.05
CA LYS A 478 -8.66 -35.48 -1.05
C LYS A 478 -7.82 -34.21 -1.11
N ASP A 479 -6.51 -34.39 -1.14
CA ASP A 479 -5.58 -33.28 -1.05
C ASP A 479 -5.78 -32.31 -2.22
N THR A 480 -5.91 -31.03 -1.90
CA THR A 480 -5.95 -29.97 -2.91
C THR A 480 -4.56 -29.92 -3.51
N THR A 481 -4.40 -30.50 -4.70
CA THR A 481 -3.07 -30.73 -5.27
C THR A 481 -2.38 -29.42 -5.65
N ALA A 482 -1.04 -29.39 -5.65
CA ALA A 482 -0.26 -28.29 -6.22
C ALA A 482 -0.67 -27.95 -7.67
N THR A 483 -1.25 -28.93 -8.39
CA THR A 483 -1.82 -28.77 -9.73
C THR A 483 -3.09 -27.92 -9.74
N GLU A 484 -3.99 -28.08 -8.76
CA GLU A 484 -5.20 -27.25 -8.63
C GLU A 484 -4.82 -25.80 -8.29
N LEU A 485 -3.82 -25.60 -7.42
CA LEU A 485 -3.26 -24.28 -7.15
C LEU A 485 -2.71 -23.62 -8.42
N ARG A 486 -1.96 -24.37 -9.23
CA ARG A 486 -1.44 -23.87 -10.50
C ARG A 486 -2.54 -23.43 -11.45
N SER A 487 -3.60 -24.23 -11.59
CA SER A 487 -4.75 -23.85 -12.40
C SER A 487 -5.43 -22.57 -11.90
N ASN A 488 -5.57 -22.44 -10.58
CA ASN A 488 -6.21 -21.29 -9.93
C ASN A 488 -5.41 -20.00 -10.14
N VAL A 489 -4.08 -20.06 -9.98
CA VAL A 489 -3.19 -18.92 -10.21
C VAL A 489 -3.27 -18.45 -11.66
N LEU A 490 -3.21 -19.38 -12.60
CA LEU A 490 -3.30 -19.05 -14.03
C LEU A 490 -4.68 -18.46 -14.37
N LYS A 491 -5.77 -19.06 -13.87
CA LYS A 491 -7.14 -18.58 -14.14
C LYS A 491 -7.36 -17.16 -13.62
N SER A 492 -6.94 -16.87 -12.38
CA SER A 492 -7.04 -15.51 -11.82
C SER A 492 -6.22 -14.51 -12.62
N PHE A 493 -4.97 -14.85 -12.94
CA PHE A 493 -4.09 -13.96 -13.69
C PHE A 493 -4.64 -13.66 -15.08
N PHE A 494 -4.99 -14.68 -15.87
CA PHE A 494 -5.46 -14.52 -17.24
C PHE A 494 -6.86 -13.93 -17.31
N GLY A 495 -7.75 -14.28 -16.38
CA GLY A 495 -9.10 -13.71 -16.31
C GLY A 495 -9.09 -12.20 -16.07
N PHE A 496 -8.09 -11.69 -15.36
CA PHE A 496 -7.89 -10.25 -15.16
C PHE A 496 -7.13 -9.60 -16.32
N SER A 497 -6.04 -10.23 -16.79
CA SER A 497 -5.13 -9.64 -17.77
C SER A 497 -5.66 -9.63 -19.20
N ILE A 498 -6.41 -10.65 -19.64
CA ILE A 498 -6.90 -10.74 -21.04
C ILE A 498 -7.85 -9.57 -21.39
N PRO A 499 -8.87 -9.24 -20.58
CA PRO A 499 -9.69 -8.04 -20.79
C PRO A 499 -8.90 -6.74 -20.91
N ALA A 500 -7.92 -6.56 -20.03
CA ALA A 500 -7.02 -5.41 -20.04
C ALA A 500 -6.14 -5.38 -21.30
N LEU A 501 -5.72 -6.55 -21.79
CA LEU A 501 -4.89 -6.70 -22.97
C LEU A 501 -5.65 -6.34 -24.26
N TRP A 502 -6.91 -6.77 -24.40
CA TRP A 502 -7.75 -6.39 -25.55
C TRP A 502 -7.94 -4.88 -25.69
N ARG A 503 -7.96 -4.15 -24.58
CA ARG A 503 -8.00 -2.68 -24.62
C ARG A 503 -6.76 -2.12 -25.32
N ARG A 504 -5.60 -2.64 -24.96
CA ARG A 504 -4.28 -2.13 -25.38
C ARG A 504 -3.89 -2.55 -26.77
N SER A 505 -4.25 -3.77 -27.16
CA SER A 505 -4.05 -4.23 -28.54
C SER A 505 -4.96 -3.52 -29.56
N LYS A 506 -5.71 -2.49 -29.13
CA LYS A 506 -6.72 -1.78 -29.91
C LYS A 506 -7.83 -2.69 -30.43
N THR A 507 -7.96 -3.87 -29.84
CA THR A 507 -9.10 -4.75 -30.08
C THR A 507 -10.35 -4.06 -29.52
N TYR A 508 -10.26 -3.47 -28.32
CA TYR A 508 -11.36 -2.81 -27.61
C TYR A 508 -12.58 -3.72 -27.45
N ALA A 509 -12.34 -4.95 -26.99
CA ALA A 509 -13.41 -5.91 -26.70
C ALA A 509 -14.40 -5.33 -25.68
N PHE A 510 -15.68 -5.63 -25.87
CA PHE A 510 -16.78 -5.18 -25.03
C PHE A 510 -17.94 -6.18 -25.08
N VAL A 511 -18.91 -6.01 -24.20
CA VAL A 511 -20.09 -6.88 -24.09
C VAL A 511 -21.33 -6.14 -24.60
N ILE A 512 -22.00 -6.72 -25.59
CA ILE A 512 -23.33 -6.27 -26.03
C ILE A 512 -24.39 -6.87 -25.11
N ASP A 513 -25.19 -6.02 -24.47
CA ASP A 513 -26.53 -6.38 -23.97
C ASP A 513 -27.51 -6.35 -25.15
N SER A 514 -27.90 -7.51 -25.65
CA SER A 514 -28.76 -7.60 -26.83
C SER A 514 -30.21 -7.17 -26.58
N GLY A 515 -30.61 -7.06 -25.31
CA GLY A 515 -32.00 -6.83 -24.92
C GLY A 515 -32.93 -8.04 -25.14
N ALA A 516 -32.44 -9.15 -25.70
CA ALA A 516 -33.22 -10.34 -26.03
C ALA A 516 -33.11 -11.45 -24.99
N SER A 517 -34.08 -12.36 -25.01
CA SER A 517 -34.02 -13.60 -24.25
C SER A 517 -32.92 -14.52 -24.78
N CYS A 518 -32.50 -15.50 -23.99
CA CYS A 518 -31.44 -16.44 -24.36
C CYS A 518 -31.71 -17.24 -25.65
N ASP A 519 -32.98 -17.41 -26.03
CA ASP A 519 -33.41 -18.11 -27.24
C ASP A 519 -33.48 -17.18 -28.48
N GLY A 520 -33.37 -15.87 -28.28
CA GLY A 520 -33.44 -14.87 -29.35
C GLY A 520 -32.10 -14.66 -30.05
N ARG A 521 -32.14 -14.48 -31.39
CA ARG A 521 -31.00 -14.05 -32.23
C ARG A 521 -31.32 -12.74 -32.99
N PRO A 522 -31.37 -11.57 -32.34
CA PRO A 522 -31.93 -10.36 -32.96
C PRO A 522 -30.90 -9.48 -33.70
N LEU A 523 -29.61 -9.79 -33.63
CA LEU A 523 -28.54 -8.84 -33.96
C LEU A 523 -28.04 -8.91 -35.41
N GLY A 524 -28.83 -9.40 -36.37
CA GLY A 524 -28.40 -9.53 -37.77
C GLY A 524 -27.94 -8.21 -38.43
N LYS A 525 -28.33 -7.05 -37.89
CA LYS A 525 -27.81 -5.72 -38.27
C LYS A 525 -26.36 -5.50 -37.84
N TYR A 526 -26.00 -5.95 -36.64
CA TYR A 526 -24.73 -5.61 -35.97
C TYR A 526 -23.73 -6.76 -35.93
N LEU A 527 -24.20 -8.01 -36.06
CA LEU A 527 -23.40 -9.23 -36.02
C LEU A 527 -23.72 -10.14 -37.21
N ALA A 528 -22.73 -10.93 -37.62
CA ALA A 528 -22.97 -12.09 -38.48
C ALA A 528 -23.43 -13.26 -37.59
N ASP A 529 -24.19 -14.20 -38.16
CA ASP A 529 -24.69 -15.36 -37.40
C ASP A 529 -23.55 -16.21 -36.82
N SER A 530 -22.46 -16.37 -37.57
CA SER A 530 -21.25 -17.06 -37.10
C SER A 530 -20.62 -16.37 -35.88
N THR A 531 -20.51 -15.03 -35.91
CA THR A 531 -20.01 -14.25 -34.77
C THR A 531 -20.94 -14.40 -33.56
N ALA A 532 -22.26 -14.35 -33.76
CA ALA A 532 -23.23 -14.49 -32.69
C ALA A 532 -23.20 -15.88 -32.02
N ASP A 533 -22.92 -16.93 -32.79
CA ASP A 533 -22.78 -18.30 -32.27
C ASP A 533 -21.50 -18.49 -31.46
N GLU A 534 -20.41 -17.89 -31.89
CA GLU A 534 -19.12 -17.99 -31.20
C GLU A 534 -19.08 -17.16 -29.91
N THR A 535 -19.68 -15.97 -29.92
CA THR A 535 -19.52 -14.96 -28.86
C THR A 535 -20.67 -14.92 -27.84
N GLY A 536 -21.78 -15.60 -28.13
CA GLY A 536 -23.01 -15.53 -27.34
C GLY A 536 -22.92 -16.22 -25.97
N VAL A 537 -23.39 -15.54 -24.92
CA VAL A 537 -23.50 -16.04 -23.55
C VAL A 537 -24.90 -15.74 -23.01
N CYS A 538 -25.49 -16.70 -22.30
CA CYS A 538 -26.78 -16.53 -21.60
C CYS A 538 -26.53 -16.30 -20.11
N TYR A 539 -27.08 -15.22 -19.56
CA TYR A 539 -27.01 -14.94 -18.13
C TYR A 539 -28.31 -14.29 -17.65
N GLN A 540 -28.89 -14.82 -16.57
CA GLN A 540 -30.17 -14.36 -16.01
C GLN A 540 -31.30 -14.20 -17.05
N GLY A 541 -31.41 -15.16 -17.98
CA GLY A 541 -32.43 -15.16 -19.03
C GLY A 541 -32.22 -14.15 -20.15
N ARG A 542 -31.10 -13.41 -20.13
CA ARG A 542 -30.72 -12.42 -21.16
C ARG A 542 -29.51 -12.89 -21.97
N ARG A 543 -29.53 -12.55 -23.26
CA ARG A 543 -28.47 -12.88 -24.21
C ARG A 543 -27.46 -11.74 -24.32
N TYR A 544 -26.19 -12.07 -24.15
CA TYR A 544 -25.04 -11.15 -24.26
C TYR A 544 -24.06 -11.65 -25.32
N TYR A 545 -23.25 -10.76 -25.89
CA TYR A 545 -22.24 -11.11 -26.89
C TYR A 545 -20.92 -10.40 -26.60
N LEU A 546 -19.82 -11.14 -26.54
CA LEU A 546 -18.47 -10.61 -26.37
C LEU A 546 -17.83 -10.32 -27.73
N VAL A 547 -17.72 -9.05 -28.12
CA VAL A 547 -17.36 -8.64 -29.48
C VAL A 547 -16.42 -7.45 -29.47
N HIS A 548 -15.93 -7.03 -30.64
CA HIS A 548 -15.10 -5.85 -30.77
C HIS A 548 -15.31 -5.09 -32.09
N PRO A 549 -15.02 -3.78 -32.15
CA PRO A 549 -15.03 -3.01 -33.38
C PRO A 549 -13.78 -3.30 -34.23
N ASP A 550 -13.97 -3.65 -35.50
CA ASP A 550 -12.87 -3.91 -36.44
C ASP A 550 -12.92 -3.00 -37.66
N GLY A 551 -11.86 -2.20 -37.85
CA GLY A 551 -11.80 -1.15 -38.87
C GLY A 551 -12.70 0.06 -38.58
N GLU A 552 -13.19 0.69 -39.66
CA GLU A 552 -14.15 1.80 -39.62
C GLU A 552 -15.58 1.26 -39.44
N ALA A 553 -16.44 2.00 -38.74
CA ALA A 553 -17.85 1.63 -38.55
C ALA A 553 -18.65 1.66 -39.87
N ARG A 554 -18.28 2.58 -40.78
CA ARG A 554 -18.89 2.74 -42.11
C ARG A 554 -17.83 2.97 -43.19
N PRO A 555 -17.11 1.92 -43.61
CA PRO A 555 -16.15 2.05 -44.70
C PRO A 555 -16.88 2.40 -45.99
N CYS A 556 -16.39 3.44 -46.67
CA CYS A 556 -16.89 3.88 -47.96
C CYS A 556 -15.94 3.37 -49.07
N LYS A 557 -16.46 2.54 -49.99
CA LYS A 557 -15.68 2.02 -51.13
C LYS A 557 -16.22 2.57 -52.44
N CYS A 558 -15.32 2.86 -53.38
CA CYS A 558 -15.72 3.22 -54.73
C CYS A 558 -16.06 1.95 -55.52
N VAL A 559 -17.33 1.76 -55.85
CA VAL A 559 -17.82 0.58 -56.58
C VAL A 559 -18.31 1.01 -57.96
N ARG A 560 -17.86 0.34 -59.02
CA ARG A 560 -18.44 0.52 -60.36
C ARG A 560 -19.71 -0.32 -60.44
N LEU A 561 -20.86 0.36 -60.55
CA LEU A 561 -22.17 -0.30 -60.69
C LEU A 561 -22.46 -0.74 -62.14
N THR A 562 -21.67 -0.26 -63.11
CA THR A 562 -21.74 -0.63 -64.53
C THR A 562 -20.34 -0.68 -65.14
N ASP A 563 -20.17 -1.42 -66.23
CA ASP A 563 -18.86 -1.64 -66.89
C ASP A 563 -18.23 -0.37 -67.47
N VAL A 564 -18.99 0.72 -67.62
CA VAL A 564 -18.58 1.95 -68.33
C VAL A 564 -18.78 3.26 -67.55
N GLY A 565 -19.16 3.22 -66.26
CA GLY A 565 -19.44 4.41 -65.45
C GLY A 565 -18.35 4.80 -64.42
N PRO A 566 -18.34 6.07 -63.93
CA PRO A 566 -17.52 6.47 -62.79
C PRO A 566 -17.93 5.67 -61.54
N CYS A 567 -16.98 5.36 -60.68
CA CYS A 567 -17.28 4.59 -59.46
C CYS A 567 -18.13 5.44 -58.51
N GLN A 568 -19.17 4.83 -57.95
CA GLN A 568 -20.00 5.46 -56.93
C GLN A 568 -19.46 5.07 -55.56
N THR A 569 -19.32 6.05 -54.68
CA THR A 569 -18.96 5.81 -53.28
C THR A 569 -20.15 5.15 -52.58
N VAL A 570 -19.99 3.88 -52.22
CA VAL A 570 -20.98 3.12 -51.45
C VAL A 570 -20.41 2.89 -50.07
N CYS A 571 -21.07 3.44 -49.05
CA CYS A 571 -20.77 3.20 -47.64
C CYS A 571 -21.72 2.13 -47.09
N ARG A 572 -21.21 1.17 -46.33
CA ARG A 572 -22.03 0.15 -45.67
C ARG A 572 -21.63 0.05 -44.21
N ASP A 573 -22.64 -0.11 -43.35
CA ASP A 573 -22.44 -0.38 -41.93
C ASP A 573 -21.64 -1.68 -41.79
N ASN A 574 -20.52 -1.58 -41.10
CA ASN A 574 -19.71 -2.74 -40.76
C ASN A 574 -20.35 -3.49 -39.58
N LYS A 575 -19.90 -4.72 -39.33
CA LYS A 575 -20.39 -5.54 -38.22
C LYS A 575 -19.30 -5.70 -37.17
N PHE A 576 -19.69 -5.90 -35.92
CA PHE A 576 -18.73 -6.25 -34.88
C PHE A 576 -18.19 -7.66 -35.10
N SER A 577 -16.94 -7.85 -34.72
CA SER A 577 -16.17 -9.07 -34.95
C SER A 577 -15.93 -9.84 -33.65
N VAL A 578 -15.53 -11.10 -33.79
CA VAL A 578 -15.08 -11.94 -32.66
C VAL A 578 -13.75 -11.36 -32.14
N PRO A 579 -13.58 -11.13 -30.83
CA PRO A 579 -12.32 -10.64 -30.28
C PRO A 579 -11.17 -11.58 -30.61
N VAL A 580 -10.02 -11.00 -30.93
CA VAL A 580 -8.80 -11.75 -31.26
C VAL A 580 -8.49 -12.72 -30.12
N GLY A 581 -8.22 -13.98 -30.46
CA GLY A 581 -7.87 -15.02 -29.48
C GLY A 581 -9.04 -15.62 -28.69
N LEU A 582 -10.30 -15.25 -28.96
CA LEU A 582 -11.44 -15.76 -28.18
C LEU A 582 -11.52 -17.30 -28.16
N GLY A 583 -11.23 -17.95 -29.29
CA GLY A 583 -11.21 -19.42 -29.40
C GLY A 583 -10.09 -20.09 -28.57
N ASP A 584 -9.04 -19.36 -28.22
CA ASP A 584 -7.89 -19.86 -27.48
C ASP A 584 -8.00 -19.63 -25.96
N LEU A 585 -9.03 -18.93 -25.46
CA LEU A 585 -9.21 -18.58 -24.04
C LEU A 585 -8.95 -19.75 -23.07
N GLY A 586 -9.43 -20.95 -23.41
CA GLY A 586 -9.30 -22.13 -22.55
C GLY A 586 -7.85 -22.56 -22.29
N ARG A 587 -6.90 -22.23 -23.18
CA ARG A 587 -5.46 -22.50 -23.00
C ARG A 587 -4.85 -21.68 -21.85
N PHE A 588 -5.47 -20.54 -21.54
CA PHE A 588 -4.98 -19.57 -20.56
C PHE A 588 -5.67 -19.77 -19.22
N GLY A 589 -5.26 -20.83 -18.50
CA GLY A 589 -5.78 -21.12 -17.16
C GLY A 589 -7.24 -21.59 -17.14
N GLY A 590 -7.81 -22.03 -18.27
CA GLY A 590 -9.22 -22.43 -18.33
C GLY A 590 -10.19 -21.28 -18.16
N VAL A 591 -9.78 -20.06 -18.52
CA VAL A 591 -10.69 -18.91 -18.64
C VAL A 591 -11.68 -19.19 -19.76
N THR A 592 -12.94 -18.87 -19.52
CA THR A 592 -14.03 -19.04 -20.49
C THR A 592 -14.63 -17.70 -20.90
N LYS A 593 -15.33 -17.65 -22.04
CA LYS A 593 -16.06 -16.44 -22.44
C LYS A 593 -17.17 -16.11 -21.44
N GLU A 594 -17.76 -17.13 -20.80
CA GLU A 594 -18.74 -16.99 -19.73
C GLU A 594 -18.15 -16.27 -18.53
N ASP A 595 -16.93 -16.61 -18.11
CA ASP A 595 -16.24 -15.92 -17.01
C ASP A 595 -16.11 -14.41 -17.30
N LEU A 596 -15.70 -14.07 -18.53
CA LEU A 596 -15.48 -12.67 -18.90
C LEU A 596 -16.80 -11.89 -19.06
N VAL A 597 -17.79 -12.47 -19.72
CA VAL A 597 -19.09 -11.83 -19.94
C VAL A 597 -19.86 -11.68 -18.63
N ILE A 598 -19.98 -12.75 -17.84
CA ILE A 598 -20.74 -12.73 -16.58
C ILE A 598 -20.05 -11.80 -15.59
N GLY A 599 -18.71 -11.84 -15.50
CA GLY A 599 -17.96 -10.92 -14.63
C GLY A 599 -18.21 -9.46 -14.98
N SER A 600 -18.11 -9.10 -16.26
CA SER A 600 -18.44 -7.74 -16.73
C SER A 600 -19.88 -7.32 -16.45
N VAL A 601 -20.85 -8.20 -16.72
CA VAL A 601 -22.27 -7.92 -16.49
C VAL A 601 -22.55 -7.76 -15.00
N ARG A 602 -21.97 -8.60 -14.14
CA ARG A 602 -22.09 -8.48 -12.68
C ARG A 602 -21.51 -7.15 -12.17
N THR A 603 -20.34 -6.74 -12.68
CA THR A 603 -19.75 -5.43 -12.39
C THR A 603 -20.67 -4.29 -12.82
N TRP A 604 -21.17 -4.33 -14.05
CA TRP A 604 -22.06 -3.32 -14.61
C TRP A 604 -23.37 -3.21 -13.83
N LEU A 605 -23.99 -4.35 -13.46
CA LEU A 605 -25.20 -4.39 -12.65
C LEU A 605 -24.98 -3.83 -11.24
N GLN A 606 -23.86 -4.20 -10.58
CA GLN A 606 -23.51 -3.67 -9.27
C GLN A 606 -23.33 -2.15 -9.32
N ASN A 607 -22.75 -1.64 -10.42
CA ASN A 607 -22.55 -0.22 -10.66
C ASN A 607 -23.81 0.47 -11.24
N GLY A 608 -25.01 -0.04 -10.94
CA GLY A 608 -26.26 0.61 -11.35
C GLY A 608 -26.49 0.68 -12.86
N LYS A 609 -25.99 -0.30 -13.62
CA LYS A 609 -26.00 -0.34 -15.09
C LYS A 609 -25.19 0.78 -15.76
N THR A 610 -24.08 1.15 -15.13
CA THR A 610 -23.12 2.12 -15.69
C THR A 610 -21.71 1.52 -15.78
N ASN A 611 -20.98 1.87 -16.83
CA ASN A 611 -19.58 1.47 -17.00
C ASN A 611 -18.66 2.32 -16.11
N GLY A 612 -17.44 1.84 -15.84
CA GLY A 612 -16.47 2.54 -14.98
C GLY A 612 -16.53 2.15 -13.49
N GLY A 613 -17.05 0.96 -13.16
CA GLY A 613 -17.02 0.43 -11.79
C GLY A 613 -15.59 0.28 -11.25
N GLY A 614 -15.42 0.58 -9.96
CA GLY A 614 -14.15 0.44 -9.25
C GLY A 614 -13.61 -0.99 -9.26
N VAL A 615 -12.31 -1.12 -9.02
CA VAL A 615 -11.63 -2.42 -8.81
C VAL A 615 -12.24 -3.12 -7.59
N VAL A 616 -12.33 -4.45 -7.61
CA VAL A 616 -12.86 -5.20 -6.46
C VAL A 616 -12.06 -4.89 -5.20
N ASP A 617 -12.77 -4.53 -4.11
CA ASP A 617 -12.17 -4.24 -2.80
C ASP A 617 -12.43 -5.39 -1.82
N PRO A 618 -11.53 -6.38 -1.73
CA PRO A 618 -11.71 -7.49 -0.80
C PRO A 618 -11.48 -7.11 0.67
N ILE A 619 -10.91 -5.92 0.96
CA ILE A 619 -10.63 -5.50 2.33
C ILE A 619 -11.94 -5.10 3.00
N ASN A 620 -12.71 -4.25 2.34
CA ASN A 620 -13.92 -3.65 2.90
C ASN A 620 -15.22 -4.37 2.48
N ASN A 621 -15.21 -5.18 1.42
CA ASN A 621 -16.40 -5.89 0.94
C ASN A 621 -16.36 -7.38 1.29
N GLY A 622 -17.08 -7.77 2.35
CA GLY A 622 -17.14 -9.16 2.81
C GLY A 622 -17.73 -10.15 1.79
N ALA A 623 -18.67 -9.73 0.95
CA ALA A 623 -19.25 -10.58 -0.08
C ALA A 623 -18.26 -10.82 -1.23
N ALA A 624 -17.62 -9.76 -1.73
CA ALA A 624 -16.58 -9.87 -2.75
C ALA A 624 -15.39 -10.70 -2.23
N ARG A 625 -15.00 -10.50 -0.97
CA ARG A 625 -13.98 -11.33 -0.32
C ARG A 625 -14.36 -12.81 -0.33
N ASN A 626 -15.61 -13.15 0.01
CA ASN A 626 -16.08 -14.54 0.01
C ASN A 626 -16.12 -15.16 -1.40
N ASP A 627 -16.52 -14.40 -2.41
CA ASP A 627 -16.52 -14.86 -3.81
C ASP A 627 -15.09 -15.14 -4.29
N LEU A 628 -14.14 -14.23 -4.01
CA LEU A 628 -12.71 -14.39 -4.33
C LEU A 628 -12.06 -15.57 -3.59
N LEU A 629 -12.45 -15.84 -2.34
CA LEU A 629 -12.03 -17.04 -1.60
C LEU A 629 -12.47 -18.34 -2.28
N ASN A 630 -13.58 -18.31 -3.03
CA ASN A 630 -14.11 -19.43 -3.79
C ASN A 630 -13.63 -19.45 -5.25
N MET A 631 -12.65 -18.63 -5.63
CA MET A 631 -12.13 -18.51 -6.99
C MET A 631 -13.13 -18.00 -8.03
N ASP A 632 -14.15 -17.26 -7.59
CA ASP A 632 -15.12 -16.70 -8.52
C ASP A 632 -14.56 -15.43 -9.19
N ILE A 633 -13.93 -15.59 -10.36
CA ILE A 633 -13.43 -14.47 -11.16
C ILE A 633 -14.55 -13.61 -11.77
N THR A 634 -15.82 -14.03 -11.64
CA THR A 634 -16.98 -13.21 -12.02
C THR A 634 -17.40 -12.25 -10.91
N THR A 635 -16.65 -12.19 -9.80
CA THR A 635 -16.84 -11.20 -8.72
C THR A 635 -16.89 -9.78 -9.30
N PRO A 636 -17.91 -8.97 -8.96
CA PRO A 636 -17.98 -7.58 -9.39
C PRO A 636 -16.69 -6.80 -9.12
N GLY A 637 -16.19 -6.10 -10.14
CA GLY A 637 -14.93 -5.35 -10.10
C GLY A 637 -13.68 -6.15 -10.51
N PHE A 638 -13.79 -7.47 -10.69
CA PHE A 638 -12.68 -8.31 -11.20
C PHE A 638 -12.56 -8.21 -12.73
N VAL A 639 -13.60 -8.59 -13.47
CA VAL A 639 -13.69 -8.35 -14.92
C VAL A 639 -14.54 -7.11 -15.19
N ARG A 640 -14.01 -6.20 -16.03
CA ARG A 640 -14.57 -4.85 -16.22
C ARG A 640 -14.68 -4.43 -17.70
N LEU A 641 -14.84 -5.37 -18.62
CA LEU A 641 -15.16 -5.00 -20.02
C LEU A 641 -16.44 -4.16 -20.06
N PRO A 642 -16.49 -3.08 -20.86
CA PRO A 642 -17.68 -2.24 -20.96
C PRO A 642 -18.89 -3.02 -21.45
N VAL A 643 -20.07 -2.70 -20.92
CA VAL A 643 -21.36 -3.30 -21.29
C VAL A 643 -22.29 -2.22 -21.85
N CYS A 644 -22.88 -2.46 -23.03
CA CYS A 644 -23.83 -1.52 -23.63
C CYS A 644 -24.77 -2.17 -24.65
N SER A 645 -25.80 -1.43 -25.08
CA SER A 645 -26.67 -1.84 -26.19
C SER A 645 -25.89 -1.83 -27.52
N PRO A 646 -26.31 -2.62 -28.52
CA PRO A 646 -25.64 -2.65 -29.82
C PRO A 646 -25.72 -1.30 -30.55
N ASP A 647 -26.81 -0.55 -30.41
CA ASP A 647 -26.96 0.79 -31.01
C ASP A 647 -25.95 1.78 -30.41
N ARG A 648 -25.81 1.80 -29.07
CA ARG A 648 -24.83 2.64 -28.37
C ARG A 648 -23.40 2.31 -28.82
N ALA A 649 -23.09 1.02 -28.86
CA ALA A 649 -21.79 0.54 -29.31
C ALA A 649 -21.46 1.00 -30.73
N PHE A 650 -22.40 0.83 -31.66
CA PHE A 650 -22.16 1.15 -33.07
C PHE A 650 -22.00 2.65 -33.26
N GLN A 651 -22.80 3.44 -32.53
CA GLN A 651 -22.74 4.89 -32.61
C GLN A 651 -21.44 5.44 -32.05
N SER A 652 -20.98 4.98 -30.88
CA SER A 652 -19.67 5.36 -30.34
C SER A 652 -18.52 4.95 -31.28
N TRP A 653 -18.63 3.80 -31.94
CA TRP A 653 -17.66 3.39 -32.96
C TRP A 653 -17.65 4.33 -34.18
N GLU A 654 -18.82 4.83 -34.61
CA GLU A 654 -18.96 5.75 -35.73
C GLU A 654 -18.52 7.19 -35.41
N THR A 655 -18.89 7.72 -34.24
CA THR A 655 -18.75 9.15 -33.92
C THR A 655 -17.66 9.46 -32.90
N GLY A 656 -17.25 8.47 -32.09
CA GLY A 656 -16.28 8.63 -31.02
C GLY A 656 -14.82 8.54 -31.49
N THR A 657 -13.91 9.01 -30.64
CA THR A 657 -12.48 8.76 -30.83
C THR A 657 -12.17 7.32 -30.44
N LYS A 658 -11.61 6.53 -31.37
CA LYS A 658 -11.23 5.14 -31.11
C LYS A 658 -10.27 5.04 -29.92
N GLY A 659 -10.71 4.41 -28.84
CA GLY A 659 -9.95 4.32 -27.58
C GLY A 659 -9.85 5.62 -26.78
N GLY A 660 -10.71 6.61 -27.04
CA GLY A 660 -10.67 7.93 -26.39
C GLY A 660 -11.08 7.94 -24.91
N SER A 661 -11.61 6.85 -24.39
CA SER A 661 -11.99 6.65 -22.98
C SER A 661 -11.62 5.24 -22.53
N ASP A 662 -11.89 4.85 -21.29
CA ASP A 662 -11.84 3.44 -20.84
C ASP A 662 -13.08 2.63 -21.24
N ASN A 663 -14.17 3.31 -21.64
CA ASN A 663 -15.46 2.71 -21.90
C ASN A 663 -15.75 2.47 -23.39
N TYR A 664 -15.01 3.05 -24.33
CA TYR A 664 -15.19 2.84 -25.78
C TYR A 664 -15.33 1.36 -26.17
N PRO A 665 -16.20 0.93 -27.09
CA PRO A 665 -17.21 1.73 -27.77
C PRO A 665 -18.53 1.85 -26.97
N CYS A 666 -18.54 1.60 -25.67
CA CYS A 666 -19.72 1.81 -24.83
C CYS A 666 -19.80 3.21 -24.23
N ASP A 667 -19.12 4.19 -24.82
CA ASP A 667 -19.27 5.59 -24.44
C ASP A 667 -20.71 6.05 -24.64
N ILE A 668 -21.08 7.09 -23.90
CA ILE A 668 -22.27 7.86 -24.22
C ILE A 668 -21.84 8.79 -25.38
N PRO A 669 -22.22 8.52 -26.63
CA PRO A 669 -21.88 9.40 -27.73
C PRO A 669 -22.52 10.77 -27.47
N PRO A 670 -21.83 11.89 -27.73
CA PRO A 670 -22.47 13.19 -27.67
C PRO A 670 -23.63 13.18 -28.68
N GLY A 671 -24.79 13.67 -28.26
CA GLY A 671 -25.91 13.89 -29.16
C GLY A 671 -25.55 14.83 -30.30
N LYS A 672 -26.43 14.97 -31.28
CA LYS A 672 -26.27 16.05 -32.26
C LYS A 672 -26.21 17.38 -31.52
N ASP A 673 -25.18 18.14 -31.85
CA ASP A 673 -24.99 19.54 -31.50
C ASP A 673 -25.32 20.35 -32.76
N ARG A 674 -26.33 21.20 -32.66
CA ARG A 674 -26.80 22.08 -33.75
C ARG A 674 -26.82 23.54 -33.32
N CYS A 675 -26.45 23.83 -32.07
CA CYS A 675 -26.61 25.14 -31.48
C CYS A 675 -25.32 25.59 -30.80
N GLY A 676 -25.00 26.87 -30.96
CA GLY A 676 -23.89 27.50 -30.26
C GLY A 676 -24.22 27.82 -28.80
N PRO A 677 -23.31 28.53 -28.11
CA PRO A 677 -23.47 28.91 -26.71
C PRO A 677 -24.79 29.63 -26.41
N SER A 678 -25.37 29.32 -25.26
CA SER A 678 -26.66 29.88 -24.81
C SER A 678 -26.50 31.00 -23.79
N THR A 679 -27.46 31.94 -23.78
CA THR A 679 -27.72 32.82 -22.63
C THR A 679 -28.63 32.13 -21.60
N PHE A 680 -28.67 32.64 -20.36
CA PHE A 680 -29.50 32.08 -19.28
C PHE A 680 -30.17 33.19 -18.47
N GLU A 681 -31.49 33.12 -18.31
CA GLU A 681 -32.31 33.96 -17.42
C GLU A 681 -33.04 33.03 -16.44
N ASP A 682 -32.81 33.24 -15.14
CA ASP A 682 -33.47 32.48 -14.08
C ASP A 682 -34.96 32.84 -13.99
N ARG A 683 -35.81 31.82 -13.99
CA ARG A 683 -37.27 31.91 -13.83
C ARG A 683 -37.77 31.00 -12.71
N THR A 684 -36.86 30.51 -11.86
CA THR A 684 -37.14 29.53 -10.82
C THR A 684 -38.07 30.11 -9.75
N SER A 685 -39.12 29.37 -9.42
CA SER A 685 -40.10 29.67 -8.37
C SER A 685 -40.59 28.38 -7.73
N ASP A 686 -41.43 28.47 -6.69
CA ASP A 686 -42.00 27.28 -6.04
C ASP A 686 -42.89 26.45 -6.99
N ALA A 687 -43.43 27.07 -8.04
CA ALA A 687 -44.22 26.41 -9.07
C ALA A 687 -43.37 25.73 -10.16
N SER A 688 -42.04 25.90 -10.15
CA SER A 688 -41.14 25.37 -11.17
C SER A 688 -40.98 23.85 -11.08
N PRO A 689 -40.53 23.19 -12.17
CA PRO A 689 -40.34 21.76 -12.20
C PRO A 689 -39.20 21.31 -11.28
N SER A 690 -39.25 20.04 -10.87
CA SER A 690 -38.20 19.46 -10.04
C SER A 690 -36.93 19.20 -10.86
N VAL A 691 -35.77 19.42 -10.25
CA VAL A 691 -34.46 19.11 -10.89
C VAL A 691 -34.39 17.64 -11.28
N SER A 692 -34.94 16.75 -10.45
CA SER A 692 -34.98 15.30 -10.73
C SER A 692 -35.72 14.96 -12.03
N ASP A 693 -36.84 15.64 -12.29
CA ASP A 693 -37.63 15.43 -13.50
C ASP A 693 -36.92 15.97 -14.75
N CYS A 694 -36.29 17.15 -14.66
CA CYS A 694 -35.50 17.69 -15.77
C CYS A 694 -34.26 16.84 -16.07
N LEU A 695 -33.58 16.30 -15.05
CA LEU A 695 -32.50 15.32 -15.25
C LEU A 695 -33.00 13.99 -15.83
N GLN A 696 -34.29 13.66 -15.66
CA GLN A 696 -34.87 12.49 -16.31
C GLN A 696 -35.11 12.72 -17.80
N ILE A 697 -35.42 13.96 -18.23
CA ILE A 697 -35.44 14.30 -19.67
C ILE A 697 -34.08 13.99 -20.30
N ILE A 698 -32.98 14.38 -19.65
CA ILE A 698 -31.62 14.03 -20.08
C ILE A 698 -31.47 12.52 -20.21
N ARG A 699 -31.80 11.75 -19.17
CA ARG A 699 -31.72 10.28 -19.19
C ARG A 699 -32.53 9.62 -20.31
N ASN A 700 -33.62 10.26 -20.75
CA ASN A 700 -34.46 9.75 -21.84
C ASN A 700 -33.83 9.95 -23.22
N ILE A 701 -32.92 10.92 -23.39
CA ILE A 701 -32.34 11.28 -24.70
C ILE A 701 -30.83 11.08 -24.80
N GLU A 702 -30.09 11.06 -23.69
CA GLU A 702 -28.62 10.91 -23.66
C GLU A 702 -28.15 9.58 -24.25
N GLY A 703 -29.03 8.57 -24.30
CA GLY A 703 -28.78 7.29 -24.94
C GLY A 703 -28.98 7.27 -26.46
N ASP A 704 -29.55 8.32 -27.06
CA ASP A 704 -29.84 8.43 -28.49
C ASP A 704 -29.16 9.67 -29.08
N ALA A 705 -27.93 9.51 -29.58
CA ALA A 705 -27.23 10.64 -30.18
C ALA A 705 -27.74 11.02 -31.58
N SER A 706 -28.78 10.37 -32.11
CA SER A 706 -29.46 10.78 -33.34
C SER A 706 -30.54 11.84 -33.11
N THR A 707 -30.96 12.02 -31.85
CA THR A 707 -32.00 12.96 -31.41
C THR A 707 -31.79 14.34 -32.02
N GLU A 708 -32.76 14.78 -32.83
CA GLU A 708 -32.78 16.09 -33.48
C GLU A 708 -34.23 16.52 -33.63
N PHE A 709 -34.52 17.74 -33.21
CA PHE A 709 -35.83 18.36 -33.30
C PHE A 709 -35.80 19.39 -34.41
N THR A 710 -36.56 19.13 -35.49
CA THR A 710 -36.76 20.11 -36.56
C THR A 710 -38.06 20.87 -36.33
N HIS A 711 -38.00 22.21 -36.31
CA HIS A 711 -39.16 23.07 -36.07
C HIS A 711 -39.34 24.18 -37.12
N ARG A 712 -40.58 24.62 -37.32
CA ARG A 712 -40.94 25.68 -38.28
C ARG A 712 -40.80 27.08 -37.65
N ILE A 713 -40.85 28.12 -38.48
CA ILE A 713 -40.63 29.53 -38.06
C ILE A 713 -41.60 30.05 -37.00
N THR A 714 -42.84 29.56 -36.95
CA THR A 714 -43.91 30.16 -36.15
C THR A 714 -44.36 29.26 -35.00
N GLY A 715 -44.48 29.86 -33.81
CA GLY A 715 -45.08 29.26 -32.63
C GLY A 715 -44.08 28.51 -31.76
N HIS A 716 -44.33 28.55 -30.46
CA HIS A 716 -43.64 27.74 -29.46
C HIS A 716 -43.95 26.24 -29.65
N ARG A 717 -42.94 25.38 -29.46
CA ARG A 717 -43.08 23.94 -29.46
C ARG A 717 -42.39 23.31 -28.26
N GLU A 718 -43.15 22.55 -27.48
CA GLU A 718 -42.59 21.57 -26.53
C GLU A 718 -41.96 20.43 -27.33
N ILE A 719 -40.68 20.15 -27.06
CA ILE A 719 -39.94 19.07 -27.74
C ILE A 719 -39.72 17.86 -26.83
N LEU A 720 -39.68 18.07 -25.51
CA LEU A 720 -39.44 17.03 -24.52
C LEU A 720 -40.19 17.37 -23.22
N SER A 721 -40.72 16.36 -22.55
CA SER A 721 -41.30 16.50 -21.21
C SER A 721 -41.16 15.21 -20.40
N TYR A 722 -41.04 15.37 -19.09
CA TYR A 722 -41.11 14.28 -18.12
C TYR A 722 -41.54 14.82 -16.75
N GLY A 723 -42.54 14.18 -16.13
CA GLY A 723 -43.02 14.55 -14.80
C GLY A 723 -43.49 16.01 -14.78
N SER A 724 -42.89 16.82 -13.91
CA SER A 724 -43.17 18.26 -13.84
C SER A 724 -42.45 19.10 -14.91
N CYS A 725 -41.41 18.57 -15.57
CA CYS A 725 -40.51 19.34 -16.42
C CYS A 725 -40.89 19.26 -17.90
N ALA A 726 -40.92 20.39 -18.60
CA ALA A 726 -41.00 20.48 -20.05
C ALA A 726 -39.89 21.36 -20.63
N PHE A 727 -39.45 21.03 -21.84
CA PHE A 727 -38.46 21.81 -22.61
C PHE A 727 -39.10 22.29 -23.91
N GLY A 728 -39.19 23.60 -24.07
CA GLY A 728 -39.77 24.27 -25.23
C GLY A 728 -38.73 25.03 -26.05
N ILE A 729 -39.01 25.15 -27.36
CA ILE A 729 -38.23 25.94 -28.31
C ILE A 729 -39.14 26.85 -29.13
N GLU A 730 -38.67 28.05 -29.42
CA GLU A 730 -39.34 29.05 -30.25
C GLU A 730 -38.30 29.88 -31.00
N ARG A 731 -38.59 30.29 -32.23
CA ARG A 731 -37.69 31.18 -32.98
C ARG A 731 -37.88 32.64 -32.55
N THR A 732 -36.79 33.34 -32.29
CA THR A 732 -36.80 34.78 -31.94
C THR A 732 -36.00 35.67 -32.89
N GLY A 733 -35.21 35.10 -33.81
CA GLY A 733 -34.43 35.87 -34.79
C GLY A 733 -33.62 34.99 -35.75
N GLY A 734 -32.63 35.57 -36.45
CA GLY A 734 -31.68 34.83 -37.30
C GLY A 734 -31.36 35.49 -38.65
N THR A 735 -30.41 34.92 -39.38
CA THR A 735 -29.92 35.38 -40.70
C THR A 735 -30.19 34.33 -41.79
N GLY A 736 -30.40 34.77 -43.04
CA GLY A 736 -30.33 33.86 -44.21
C GLY A 736 -31.62 33.13 -44.64
N GLY A 737 -32.82 33.57 -44.27
CA GLY A 737 -34.08 33.11 -44.90
C GLY A 737 -34.49 31.65 -44.66
N ALA A 738 -33.84 30.92 -43.74
CA ALA A 738 -34.19 29.54 -43.41
C ALA A 738 -35.64 29.44 -42.87
N VAL A 739 -36.44 28.52 -43.45
CA VAL A 739 -37.84 28.30 -43.07
C VAL A 739 -38.06 27.27 -41.96
N GLN A 740 -36.99 26.59 -41.55
CA GLN A 740 -36.95 25.64 -40.45
C GLN A 740 -35.56 25.72 -39.78
N PHE A 741 -35.49 25.28 -38.53
CA PHE A 741 -34.25 25.16 -37.76
C PHE A 741 -34.19 23.82 -37.03
N LYS A 742 -32.99 23.46 -36.58
CA LYS A 742 -32.71 22.20 -35.89
C LYS A 742 -32.14 22.47 -34.52
N VAL A 743 -32.64 21.74 -33.52
CA VAL A 743 -32.04 21.65 -32.18
C VAL A 743 -31.71 20.19 -31.96
N GLY A 744 -30.45 19.88 -31.76
CA GLY A 744 -29.97 18.55 -31.46
C GLY A 744 -30.21 18.15 -30.01
N GLY A 745 -30.19 16.84 -29.74
CA GLY A 745 -30.37 16.31 -28.39
C GLY A 745 -29.28 16.77 -27.41
N GLN A 746 -28.04 16.95 -27.88
CA GLN A 746 -26.94 17.43 -27.01
C GLN A 746 -27.16 18.87 -26.57
N ASP A 747 -27.68 19.72 -27.46
CA ASP A 747 -28.03 21.11 -27.13
C ASP A 747 -28.98 21.17 -25.92
N VAL A 748 -29.99 20.29 -25.90
CA VAL A 748 -30.96 20.22 -24.79
C VAL A 748 -30.30 19.70 -23.51
N ILE A 749 -29.46 18.67 -23.60
CA ILE A 749 -28.74 18.10 -22.46
C ILE A 749 -27.85 19.17 -21.80
N ASP A 750 -27.09 19.89 -22.62
CA ASP A 750 -26.15 20.91 -22.15
C ASP A 750 -26.90 22.08 -21.50
N VAL A 751 -27.98 22.56 -22.14
CA VAL A 751 -28.81 23.63 -21.60
C VAL A 751 -29.46 23.25 -20.26
N ILE A 752 -30.02 22.03 -20.13
CA ILE A 752 -30.62 21.59 -18.87
C ILE A 752 -29.54 21.45 -17.78
N ASN A 753 -28.40 20.86 -18.09
CA ASN A 753 -27.28 20.73 -17.14
C ASN A 753 -26.77 22.08 -16.66
N ASP A 754 -26.57 23.04 -17.57
CA ASP A 754 -26.08 24.38 -17.25
C ASP A 754 -27.12 25.20 -16.45
N ALA A 755 -28.41 25.06 -16.77
CA ALA A 755 -29.48 25.70 -16.00
C ALA A 755 -29.58 25.11 -14.58
N VAL A 756 -29.50 23.78 -14.43
CA VAL A 756 -29.47 23.12 -13.11
C VAL A 756 -28.25 23.56 -12.32
N LYS A 757 -27.06 23.58 -12.94
CA LYS A 757 -25.81 24.00 -12.28
C LYS A 757 -25.89 25.43 -11.76
N GLN A 758 -26.58 26.32 -12.47
CA GLN A 758 -26.71 27.74 -12.11
C GLN A 758 -27.84 28.02 -11.11
N PHE A 759 -28.99 27.32 -11.21
CA PHE A 759 -30.24 27.74 -10.55
C PHE A 759 -30.90 26.70 -9.64
N SER A 760 -30.30 25.53 -9.40
CA SER A 760 -30.91 24.41 -8.64
C SER A 760 -30.99 24.57 -7.11
N GLY A 761 -30.74 25.75 -6.54
CA GLY A 761 -30.59 25.97 -5.09
C GLY A 761 -31.80 25.54 -4.23
N SER A 762 -33.00 25.47 -4.80
CA SER A 762 -34.25 25.06 -4.12
C SER A 762 -34.70 23.62 -4.45
N GLY A 763 -33.92 22.86 -5.23
CA GLY A 763 -34.35 21.57 -5.79
C GLY A 763 -35.37 21.67 -6.93
N LYS A 764 -35.73 22.90 -7.32
CA LYS A 764 -36.51 23.26 -8.51
C LYS A 764 -35.62 23.98 -9.52
N VAL A 765 -36.03 24.01 -10.78
CA VAL A 765 -35.33 24.76 -11.82
C VAL A 765 -36.32 25.24 -12.87
N SER A 766 -36.29 26.53 -13.22
CA SER A 766 -36.91 27.03 -14.45
C SER A 766 -36.00 28.11 -15.00
N ALA A 767 -35.71 28.05 -16.28
CA ALA A 767 -34.82 28.98 -16.94
C ALA A 767 -35.26 29.15 -18.38
N ARG A 768 -34.89 30.26 -18.98
CA ARG A 768 -35.00 30.46 -20.43
C ARG A 768 -33.75 31.13 -20.96
N GLY A 769 -33.53 31.03 -22.25
CA GLY A 769 -32.35 31.59 -22.87
C GLY A 769 -32.46 31.60 -24.38
N VAL A 770 -31.47 32.22 -25.03
CA VAL A 770 -31.38 32.26 -26.48
C VAL A 770 -30.06 31.63 -26.90
N MET A 771 -30.13 30.72 -27.87
CA MET A 771 -28.97 30.09 -28.49
C MET A 771 -29.07 30.15 -30.02
N PRO A 772 -27.96 30.37 -30.75
CA PRO A 772 -27.95 30.37 -32.21
C PRO A 772 -27.87 28.93 -32.73
N CYS A 773 -28.82 28.49 -33.55
CA CYS A 773 -28.88 27.13 -34.08
C CYS A 773 -28.83 27.08 -35.61
N ASP A 774 -28.46 25.92 -36.15
CA ASP A 774 -28.43 25.65 -37.59
C ASP A 774 -29.83 25.75 -38.23
N GLY A 775 -29.93 26.51 -39.33
CA GLY A 775 -31.08 26.47 -40.23
C GLY A 775 -31.03 25.27 -41.17
N THR A 776 -32.18 24.84 -41.70
CA THR A 776 -32.22 23.72 -42.67
C THR A 776 -31.61 24.05 -44.04
N THR A 777 -31.34 25.34 -44.30
CA THR A 777 -30.61 25.81 -45.48
C THR A 777 -29.14 25.98 -45.11
N ALA A 778 -28.23 25.39 -45.88
CA ALA A 778 -26.79 25.44 -45.58
C ALA A 778 -26.29 26.89 -45.44
N GLY A 779 -25.51 27.16 -44.38
CA GLY A 779 -24.95 28.49 -44.10
C GLY A 779 -25.92 29.49 -43.44
N THR A 780 -27.08 29.04 -42.94
CA THR A 780 -28.06 29.89 -42.25
C THR A 780 -28.09 29.60 -40.74
N SER A 781 -28.29 30.64 -39.93
CA SER A 781 -28.36 30.53 -38.47
C SER A 781 -29.64 31.18 -37.94
N VAL A 782 -30.29 30.52 -36.97
CA VAL A 782 -31.57 30.90 -36.39
C VAL A 782 -31.41 31.06 -34.89
N ASN A 783 -31.79 32.21 -34.34
CA ASN A 783 -31.81 32.38 -32.88
C ASN A 783 -33.05 31.70 -32.32
N VAL A 784 -32.82 30.76 -31.41
CA VAL A 784 -33.84 29.94 -30.75
C VAL A 784 -33.93 30.36 -29.29
N LEU A 785 -35.10 30.86 -28.89
CA LEU A 785 -35.50 30.96 -27.50
C LEU A 785 -35.89 29.57 -27.01
N TRP A 786 -35.25 29.12 -25.94
CA TRP A 786 -35.64 27.90 -25.25
C TRP A 786 -36.15 28.22 -23.85
N GLY A 787 -36.91 27.30 -23.27
CA GLY A 787 -37.39 27.41 -21.90
C GLY A 787 -37.57 26.06 -21.23
N ILE A 788 -37.22 26.00 -19.94
CA ILE A 788 -37.53 24.93 -18.99
C ILE A 788 -38.68 25.43 -18.12
N TYR A 789 -39.84 24.79 -18.18
CA TYR A 789 -41.04 25.22 -17.44
C TYR A 789 -41.85 24.06 -16.89
#